data_AF-A0A0S2JY16-F1
#
_entry.id   AF-A0A0S2JY16-F1
#
_cell.length_a   1.000
_cell.length_b   1.000
_cell.length_c   1.000
_cell.angle_alpha   90.00
_cell.angle_beta   90.00
_cell.angle_gamma   90.00
#
_symmetry.space_group_name_H-M   'P 1'
#
loop_
_entity.id
_entity.type
_entity.pdbx_description
1 polymer ?
#
loop_
_entity_poly.entity_id
_entity_poly.type
_entity_poly.pdbx_seq_one_letter_code
_entity_poly.pdbx_strand_id
1 'polypeptide(L)'
;MARYKIGAWICDFATQSITDGAQKRELDPLSFKLLEYFILNNERIITRQELIEQVWQKGFVDDNAINRAISELRKTLKSELEPGLSIKTHYRKGYSLFLPVEALSCTTEQTRTALKPTKPSITDKEVGKSSNNRLYFSAGAVFFATIMAIIFLFPKESEKEVLTTSNTQSIQLTPTPLSWYQGGHNNLYLSPDQHTLAYQLYTEREELSTTEIYLFDFATQTHKRINLPYSEVSLKGWSADNQKIFFSIFKPVPNSEATQQTTCGVWSITNFHSDSPHISELLSCDKFTNLPRLGNIFSLTPNNIIHEKSMQNENGYTNALFKHNLRDNSSFRITTPSSIGQGDYIVAITTKPQRIIFERETTSGYQLFMIGENGHNLEKIADLSERIWSASFNEKTGILSWFTRGAQLMHQFDIKGKELLGTISMPMPLKQYTIPIGSKTLLTSTYPYHHDSLEYNMTSKRFTHFARPGVYESTTHYIGSNTHIAAVAGVNAKDYKLVKIKDGNYHPIKTAEEVDWPYDSDTESNTVFARSLHSGKYFLLNTPELSVEKEIALNYRVLSARLKNNLIAAIVSDQELGQRKVLVHNTKLSTTLEVDIAQPISIDWLNNDTLIVLDKQHTIHFLDLNTEHKGESLSLKEINTEFNSAEKVYLASSENGIFLTIDDGKVFKLKLNGHPSLEFMLDISKELKSNVYVSKFNIQNDRLLFSVLNNKYNEIILYSSS
;
A
#
# COMPACT_ATOMS: atom_id res chain seq x y z
N MET A 1 -43.85 -16.27 16.55
CA MET A 1 -42.42 -16.28 16.17
C MET A 1 -42.21 -17.47 15.25
N ALA A 2 -41.57 -17.28 14.10
CA ALA A 2 -41.58 -18.28 13.03
C ALA A 2 -40.51 -19.35 13.26
N ARG A 3 -40.95 -20.60 13.39
CA ARG A 3 -40.10 -21.79 13.30
C ARG A 3 -40.45 -22.51 12.00
N TYR A 4 -39.45 -23.00 11.30
CA TYR A 4 -39.64 -23.75 10.06
C TYR A 4 -39.04 -25.13 10.20
N LYS A 5 -39.79 -26.15 9.81
CA LYS A 5 -39.26 -27.50 9.62
C LYS A 5 -38.72 -27.60 8.19
N ILE A 6 -37.49 -28.07 8.05
CA ILE A 6 -36.72 -28.15 6.80
C ILE A 6 -36.11 -29.55 6.72
N GLY A 7 -36.80 -30.47 6.05
CA GLY A 7 -36.46 -31.89 6.16
C GLY A 7 -36.49 -32.37 7.62
N ALA A 8 -35.40 -32.96 8.10
CA ALA A 8 -35.22 -33.35 9.51
C ALA A 8 -34.92 -32.18 10.47
N TRP A 9 -34.59 -30.99 9.98
CA TRP A 9 -34.20 -29.85 10.81
C TRP A 9 -35.38 -28.97 11.22
N ILE A 10 -35.32 -28.39 12.41
CA ILE A 10 -36.15 -27.28 12.85
C ILE A 10 -35.25 -26.04 12.94
N CYS A 11 -35.52 -25.04 12.11
CA CYS A 11 -34.84 -23.74 12.11
C CYS A 11 -35.65 -22.73 12.94
N ASP A 12 -34.99 -22.13 13.92
CA ASP A 12 -35.56 -21.09 14.78
C ASP A 12 -34.91 -19.73 14.45
N PHE A 13 -35.69 -18.84 13.84
CA PHE A 13 -35.21 -17.54 13.36
C PHE A 13 -34.82 -16.60 14.51
N ALA A 14 -35.41 -16.74 15.69
CA ALA A 14 -35.10 -15.88 16.83
C ALA A 14 -33.73 -16.21 17.45
N THR A 15 -33.33 -17.48 17.36
CA THR A 15 -32.06 -17.96 17.93
C THR A 15 -30.99 -18.26 16.88
N GLN A 16 -31.28 -18.02 15.59
CA GLN A 16 -30.40 -18.32 14.46
C GLN A 16 -29.78 -19.71 14.51
N SER A 17 -30.56 -20.71 14.94
CA SER A 17 -30.09 -22.07 15.18
C SER A 17 -30.97 -23.11 14.51
N ILE A 18 -30.37 -24.24 14.17
CA ILE A 18 -31.05 -25.43 13.64
C ILE A 18 -30.91 -26.59 14.61
N THR A 19 -31.96 -27.41 14.73
CA THR A 19 -31.92 -28.65 15.52
C THR A 19 -32.67 -29.78 14.83
N ASP A 20 -32.09 -30.97 14.78
CA ASP A 20 -32.77 -32.19 14.29
C ASP A 20 -33.29 -33.08 15.45
N GLY A 21 -33.22 -32.55 16.68
CA GLY A 21 -33.57 -33.25 17.92
C GLY A 21 -32.39 -33.95 18.61
N ALA A 22 -31.35 -34.34 17.86
CA ALA A 22 -30.14 -34.95 18.41
C ALA A 22 -28.97 -33.95 18.49
N GLN A 23 -28.88 -33.05 17.52
CA GLN A 23 -27.83 -32.04 17.43
C GLN A 23 -28.45 -30.66 17.26
N LYS A 24 -27.96 -29.69 18.05
CA LYS A 24 -28.27 -28.27 17.88
C LYS A 24 -27.03 -27.55 17.36
N ARG A 25 -27.18 -26.78 16.28
CA ARG A 25 -26.11 -25.99 15.66
C ARG A 25 -26.53 -24.53 15.55
N GLU A 26 -25.69 -23.65 16.04
CA GLU A 26 -25.80 -22.20 15.78
C GLU A 26 -25.15 -21.90 14.43
N LEU A 27 -25.81 -21.06 13.64
CA LEU A 27 -25.33 -20.69 12.31
C LEU A 27 -24.55 -19.37 12.38
N ASP A 28 -23.45 -19.28 11.63
CA ASP A 28 -22.82 -17.97 11.42
C ASP A 28 -23.79 -17.04 10.65
N PRO A 29 -23.63 -15.71 10.75
CA PRO A 29 -24.59 -14.76 10.20
C PRO A 29 -24.86 -14.93 8.70
N LEU A 30 -23.86 -15.35 7.92
CA LEU A 30 -24.01 -15.52 6.48
C LEU A 30 -24.73 -16.83 6.15
N SER A 31 -24.38 -17.93 6.81
CA SER A 31 -25.10 -19.20 6.66
C SER A 31 -26.56 -19.09 7.09
N PHE A 32 -26.85 -18.35 8.17
CA PHE A 32 -28.21 -18.08 8.60
C PHE A 32 -28.99 -17.28 7.54
N LYS A 33 -28.45 -16.14 7.08
CA LYS A 33 -29.11 -15.32 6.04
C LYS A 33 -29.36 -16.10 4.76
N LEU A 34 -28.40 -16.93 4.34
CA LEU A 34 -28.58 -17.82 3.18
C LEU A 34 -29.74 -18.79 3.40
N LEU A 35 -29.75 -19.49 4.54
CA LEU A 35 -30.77 -20.47 4.86
C LEU A 35 -32.16 -19.82 4.97
N GLU A 36 -32.25 -18.71 5.69
CA GLU A 36 -33.47 -17.88 5.78
C GLU A 36 -33.98 -17.50 4.39
N TYR A 37 -33.09 -16.98 3.54
CA TYR A 37 -33.46 -16.59 2.18
C TYR A 37 -33.94 -17.77 1.34
N PHE A 38 -33.31 -18.95 1.46
CA PHE A 38 -33.76 -20.17 0.80
C PHE A 38 -35.12 -20.69 1.31
N ILE A 39 -35.40 -20.58 2.62
CA ILE A 39 -36.68 -20.98 3.23
C ILE A 39 -37.81 -20.08 2.74
N LEU A 40 -37.60 -18.77 2.82
CA LEU A 40 -38.60 -17.76 2.43
C LEU A 40 -38.88 -17.78 0.92
N ASN A 41 -37.93 -18.30 0.14
CA ASN A 41 -38.00 -18.41 -1.32
C ASN A 41 -37.91 -19.87 -1.79
N ASN A 42 -38.55 -20.79 -1.06
CA ASN A 42 -38.55 -22.21 -1.39
C ASN A 42 -39.21 -22.48 -2.77
N GLU A 43 -38.95 -23.65 -3.34
CA GLU A 43 -39.53 -24.16 -4.60
C GLU A 43 -39.14 -23.41 -5.90
N ARG A 44 -38.22 -22.45 -5.84
CA ARG A 44 -37.67 -21.78 -7.03
C ARG A 44 -36.15 -21.80 -7.09
N ILE A 45 -35.62 -21.49 -8.28
CA ILE A 45 -34.19 -21.28 -8.48
C ILE A 45 -33.86 -19.86 -8.05
N ILE A 46 -32.95 -19.73 -7.09
CA ILE A 46 -32.35 -18.48 -6.66
C ILE A 46 -31.06 -18.28 -7.45
N THR A 47 -31.00 -17.18 -8.20
CA THR A 47 -29.85 -16.89 -9.06
C THR A 47 -28.65 -16.43 -8.24
N ARG A 48 -27.44 -16.54 -8.81
CA ARG A 48 -26.23 -16.01 -8.15
C ARG A 48 -26.33 -14.50 -7.90
N GLN A 49 -26.84 -13.76 -8.88
CA GLN A 49 -27.04 -12.31 -8.77
C GLN A 49 -28.01 -11.95 -7.65
N GLU A 50 -29.10 -12.71 -7.52
CA GLU A 50 -30.09 -12.51 -6.46
C GLU A 50 -29.52 -12.81 -5.07
N LEU A 51 -28.70 -13.85 -4.94
CA LEU A 51 -27.97 -14.10 -3.70
C LEU A 51 -27.04 -12.92 -3.35
N ILE A 52 -26.32 -12.37 -4.33
CA ILE A 52 -25.43 -11.21 -4.13
C ILE A 52 -26.23 -10.02 -3.60
N GLU A 53 -27.36 -9.70 -4.24
CA GLU A 53 -28.18 -8.53 -3.91
C GLU A 53 -28.90 -8.67 -2.57
N GLN A 54 -29.48 -9.83 -2.28
CA GLN A 54 -30.42 -9.99 -1.16
C GLN A 54 -29.76 -10.54 0.11
N VAL A 55 -28.73 -11.38 -0.03
CA VAL A 55 -28.05 -12.00 1.11
C VAL A 55 -26.77 -11.25 1.48
N TRP A 56 -25.92 -10.94 0.49
CA TRP A 56 -24.67 -10.21 0.74
C TRP A 56 -24.85 -8.69 0.78
N GLN A 57 -25.82 -8.14 0.03
CA GLN A 57 -26.08 -6.69 -0.07
C GLN A 57 -24.81 -5.90 -0.45
N LYS A 58 -23.99 -6.45 -1.37
CA LYS A 58 -22.76 -5.85 -1.90
C LYS A 58 -22.83 -5.76 -3.42
N GLY A 59 -22.10 -4.81 -4.02
CA GLY A 59 -22.10 -4.61 -5.47
C GLY A 59 -21.52 -5.77 -6.30
N PHE A 60 -20.64 -6.59 -5.72
CA PHE A 60 -20.08 -7.78 -6.37
C PHE A 60 -19.54 -8.78 -5.33
N VAL A 61 -19.78 -10.08 -5.55
CA VAL A 61 -19.20 -11.19 -4.77
C VAL A 61 -18.70 -12.23 -5.76
N ASP A 62 -17.48 -12.74 -5.54
CA ASP A 62 -16.86 -13.74 -6.40
C ASP A 62 -17.63 -15.07 -6.40
N ASP A 63 -17.68 -15.75 -7.55
CA ASP A 63 -18.36 -17.04 -7.70
C ASP A 63 -17.82 -18.10 -6.74
N ASN A 64 -16.53 -18.09 -6.41
CA ASN A 64 -15.94 -19.02 -5.46
C ASN A 64 -16.41 -18.75 -4.02
N ALA A 65 -16.66 -17.49 -3.67
CA ALA A 65 -17.22 -17.15 -2.36
C ALA A 65 -18.66 -17.65 -2.24
N ILE A 66 -19.48 -17.51 -3.30
CA ILE A 66 -20.82 -18.09 -3.36
C ILE A 66 -20.74 -19.63 -3.28
N ASN A 67 -19.85 -20.25 -4.06
CA ASN A 67 -19.67 -21.71 -4.04
C ASN A 67 -19.24 -22.22 -2.66
N ARG A 68 -18.33 -21.51 -1.99
CA ARG A 68 -17.86 -21.84 -0.63
C ARG A 68 -18.99 -21.71 0.38
N ALA A 69 -19.73 -20.61 0.37
CA ALA A 69 -20.84 -20.40 1.29
C ALA A 69 -21.96 -21.44 1.10
N ILE A 70 -22.29 -21.79 -0.15
CA ILE A 70 -23.22 -22.89 -0.44
C ILE A 70 -22.66 -24.25 0.01
N SER A 71 -21.35 -24.48 -0.12
CA SER A 71 -20.70 -25.71 0.34
C SER A 71 -20.75 -25.84 1.87
N GLU A 72 -20.43 -24.77 2.60
CA GLU A 72 -20.52 -24.75 4.06
C GLU A 72 -21.96 -24.93 4.54
N LEU A 73 -22.93 -24.21 3.94
CA LEU A 73 -24.34 -24.41 4.29
C LEU A 73 -24.80 -25.86 4.04
N ARG A 74 -24.36 -26.50 2.94
CA ARG A 74 -24.63 -27.91 2.70
C ARG A 74 -24.05 -28.83 3.76
N LYS A 75 -22.83 -28.56 4.25
CA LYS A 75 -22.23 -29.34 5.34
C LYS A 75 -23.01 -29.16 6.63
N THR A 76 -23.41 -27.92 6.94
CA THR A 76 -24.16 -27.61 8.15
C THR A 76 -25.56 -28.23 8.15
N LEU A 77 -26.17 -28.40 6.99
CA LEU A 77 -27.48 -29.07 6.84
C LEU A 77 -27.40 -30.60 6.74
N LYS A 78 -26.21 -31.21 6.82
CA LYS A 78 -26.06 -32.67 6.87
C LYS A 78 -26.12 -33.18 8.31
N SER A 79 -26.93 -34.21 8.53
CA SER A 79 -26.90 -35.04 9.74
C SER A 79 -27.13 -36.51 9.39
N GLU A 80 -27.03 -37.40 10.37
CA GLU A 80 -27.37 -38.81 10.19
C GLU A 80 -28.83 -39.01 9.78
N LEU A 81 -29.72 -38.11 10.22
CA LEU A 81 -31.14 -38.08 9.86
C LEU A 81 -31.40 -37.42 8.49
N GLU A 82 -30.43 -36.65 7.98
CA GLU A 82 -30.53 -35.94 6.69
C GLU A 82 -29.21 -36.08 5.87
N PRO A 83 -28.88 -37.29 5.38
CA PRO A 83 -27.65 -37.53 4.61
C PRO A 83 -27.75 -37.05 3.14
N GLY A 84 -28.96 -36.70 2.70
CA GLY A 84 -29.30 -36.36 1.32
C GLY A 84 -28.80 -35.00 0.83
N LEU A 85 -29.26 -34.61 -0.36
CA LEU A 85 -28.93 -33.33 -0.97
C LEU A 85 -29.77 -32.22 -0.32
N SER A 86 -29.16 -31.29 0.40
CA SER A 86 -29.88 -30.17 1.03
C SER A 86 -30.16 -29.00 0.08
N ILE A 87 -29.17 -28.62 -0.74
CA ILE A 87 -29.27 -27.53 -1.73
C ILE A 87 -28.85 -28.06 -3.09
N LYS A 88 -29.70 -27.92 -4.11
CA LYS A 88 -29.43 -28.37 -5.48
C LYS A 88 -28.76 -27.27 -6.30
N THR A 89 -27.66 -27.62 -7.00
CA THR A 89 -27.05 -26.73 -7.99
C THR A 89 -27.76 -26.89 -9.34
N HIS A 90 -28.23 -25.78 -9.90
CA HIS A 90 -28.70 -25.71 -11.28
C HIS A 90 -27.62 -25.04 -12.13
N TYR A 91 -26.95 -25.82 -12.99
CA TYR A 91 -25.81 -25.35 -13.77
C TYR A 91 -26.15 -24.08 -14.56
N ARG A 92 -25.28 -23.04 -14.44
CA ARG A 92 -25.45 -21.68 -15.00
C ARG A 92 -26.70 -20.89 -14.58
N LYS A 93 -27.59 -21.46 -13.77
CA LYS A 93 -28.84 -20.79 -13.34
C LYS A 93 -28.81 -20.33 -11.88
N GLY A 94 -28.30 -21.16 -10.97
CA GLY A 94 -28.27 -20.82 -9.54
C GLY A 94 -28.47 -22.02 -8.64
N TYR A 95 -29.16 -21.83 -7.53
CA TYR A 95 -29.36 -22.82 -6.48
C TYR A 95 -30.82 -22.89 -6.06
N SER A 96 -31.28 -24.06 -5.61
CA SER A 96 -32.60 -24.17 -4.97
C SER A 96 -32.49 -25.03 -3.71
N LEU A 97 -33.30 -24.72 -2.71
CA LEU A 97 -33.48 -25.61 -1.56
C LEU A 97 -34.15 -26.89 -2.04
N PHE A 98 -33.64 -28.05 -1.61
CA PHE A 98 -34.19 -29.36 -1.99
C PHE A 98 -35.02 -29.99 -0.86
N LEU A 99 -34.79 -29.55 0.38
CA LEU A 99 -35.52 -30.04 1.54
C LEU A 99 -36.95 -29.45 1.58
N PRO A 100 -37.96 -30.23 1.99
CA PRO A 100 -39.32 -29.73 2.16
C PRO A 100 -39.38 -28.73 3.31
N VAL A 101 -40.12 -27.64 3.13
CA VAL A 101 -40.26 -26.57 4.12
C VAL A 101 -41.70 -26.51 4.62
N GLU A 102 -41.88 -26.63 5.94
CA GLU A 102 -43.18 -26.48 6.60
C GLU A 102 -43.08 -25.39 7.68
N ALA A 103 -43.96 -24.39 7.62
CA ALA A 103 -44.07 -23.40 8.69
C ALA A 103 -44.73 -24.04 9.92
N LEU A 104 -44.03 -24.04 11.05
CA LEU A 104 -44.58 -24.54 12.32
C LEU A 104 -45.40 -23.42 12.96
N SER A 105 -46.71 -23.46 12.74
CA SER A 105 -47.67 -22.56 13.38
C SER A 105 -47.68 -22.80 14.88
N CYS A 106 -47.26 -21.79 15.64
CA CYS A 106 -47.38 -21.79 17.10
C CYS A 106 -48.85 -21.53 17.47
N THR A 107 -49.66 -22.59 17.60
CA THR A 107 -50.97 -22.47 18.26
C THR A 107 -50.70 -22.13 19.72
N THR A 108 -51.01 -20.88 20.07
CA THR A 108 -50.90 -20.37 21.42
C THR A 108 -52.10 -20.89 22.21
N GLU A 109 -51.97 -22.05 22.85
CA GLU A 109 -52.87 -22.37 23.97
C GLU A 109 -52.39 -21.62 25.20
N GLN A 110 -53.07 -20.49 25.43
CA GLN A 110 -53.11 -19.84 26.73
C GLN A 110 -53.79 -20.79 27.72
N THR A 111 -53.04 -21.28 28.70
CA THR A 111 -53.59 -21.49 30.04
C THR A 111 -52.75 -20.72 31.03
N ARG A 112 -53.31 -19.58 31.44
CA ARG A 112 -52.95 -18.84 32.64
C ARG A 112 -53.05 -19.78 33.84
N THR A 113 -52.01 -19.88 34.66
CA THR A 113 -52.17 -19.63 36.10
C THR A 113 -50.86 -19.12 36.68
N ALA A 114 -50.97 -17.99 37.37
CA ALA A 114 -49.91 -17.28 38.04
C ALA A 114 -49.60 -17.90 39.42
N LEU A 115 -48.34 -17.82 39.86
CA LEU A 115 -47.87 -16.95 40.96
C LEU A 115 -46.44 -17.34 41.41
N LYS A 116 -45.59 -16.30 41.48
CA LYS A 116 -44.24 -16.16 42.07
C LYS A 116 -44.20 -16.50 43.59
N PRO A 117 -43.05 -16.36 44.32
CA PRO A 117 -41.61 -16.44 43.97
C PRO A 117 -40.77 -17.26 44.99
N THR A 118 -39.44 -17.35 44.81
CA THR A 118 -38.35 -17.07 45.81
C THR A 118 -37.13 -18.03 45.71
N LYS A 119 -35.94 -17.42 45.58
CA LYS A 119 -34.55 -17.97 45.63
C LYS A 119 -34.13 -18.26 47.09
N PRO A 120 -32.89 -18.67 47.41
CA PRO A 120 -31.91 -19.60 46.80
C PRO A 120 -31.43 -20.65 47.84
N SER A 121 -30.54 -21.59 47.51
CA SER A 121 -29.30 -21.85 48.29
C SER A 121 -28.56 -23.11 47.81
N ILE A 122 -27.24 -23.00 47.94
CA ILE A 122 -26.15 -23.95 47.71
C ILE A 122 -26.08 -24.97 48.87
N THR A 123 -25.24 -25.99 48.66
CA THR A 123 -24.42 -26.79 49.60
C THR A 123 -24.88 -28.20 50.00
N ASP A 124 -24.22 -29.17 49.35
CA ASP A 124 -23.24 -30.10 49.95
C ASP A 124 -23.60 -31.47 50.53
N LYS A 125 -22.70 -32.41 50.17
CA LYS A 125 -22.30 -33.70 50.80
C LYS A 125 -23.26 -34.87 50.63
N GLU A 126 -22.82 -36.13 50.49
CA GLU A 126 -21.51 -36.79 50.40
C GLU A 126 -21.85 -38.25 50.06
N VAL A 127 -21.04 -38.96 49.26
CA VAL A 127 -20.94 -40.42 49.40
C VAL A 127 -19.47 -40.81 49.31
N GLY A 128 -18.89 -41.14 50.46
CA GLY A 128 -17.61 -41.84 50.55
C GLY A 128 -17.82 -43.25 51.09
N LYS A 129 -17.20 -44.25 50.45
CA LYS A 129 -16.01 -44.96 50.97
C LYS A 129 -15.68 -46.24 50.17
N SER A 130 -14.37 -46.39 49.89
CA SER A 130 -13.56 -47.62 49.97
C SER A 130 -13.80 -48.73 48.91
N SER A 131 -12.83 -49.39 48.26
CA SER A 131 -11.43 -49.67 48.61
C SER A 131 -10.58 -50.00 47.36
N ASN A 132 -9.26 -49.80 47.47
CA ASN A 132 -8.16 -50.54 46.83
C ASN A 132 -8.17 -50.85 45.32
N ASN A 133 -7.25 -50.20 44.58
CA ASN A 133 -6.23 -50.97 43.86
C ASN A 133 -4.99 -50.14 43.54
N ARG A 134 -3.86 -50.59 44.10
CA ARG A 134 -2.51 -50.23 43.72
C ARG A 134 -2.14 -51.05 42.47
N LEU A 135 -1.98 -50.39 41.33
CA LEU A 135 -1.02 -50.69 40.25
C LEU A 135 -1.26 -49.65 39.14
N TYR A 136 -0.26 -49.42 38.27
CA TYR A 136 -0.21 -48.40 37.20
C TYR A 136 0.34 -47.01 37.59
N PHE A 137 1.58 -46.96 38.09
CA PHE A 137 2.40 -45.74 38.05
C PHE A 137 3.74 -45.91 37.30
N SER A 138 3.88 -46.96 36.49
CA SER A 138 5.15 -47.27 35.78
C SER A 138 5.02 -47.40 34.26
N ALA A 139 3.92 -46.91 33.66
CA ALA A 139 3.75 -46.91 32.19
C ALA A 139 3.86 -45.50 31.57
N GLY A 140 3.51 -44.44 32.30
CA GLY A 140 3.51 -43.07 31.76
C GLY A 140 4.92 -42.48 31.55
N ALA A 141 5.86 -42.78 32.45
CA ALA A 141 7.21 -42.24 32.37
C ALA A 141 8.03 -42.86 31.22
N VAL A 142 7.82 -44.15 30.93
CA VAL A 142 8.48 -44.82 29.80
C VAL A 142 7.93 -44.30 28.48
N PHE A 143 6.62 -44.06 28.39
CA PHE A 143 6.00 -43.51 27.18
C PHE A 143 6.51 -42.10 26.86
N PHE A 144 6.64 -41.24 27.88
CA PHE A 144 7.21 -39.89 27.70
C PHE A 144 8.70 -39.91 27.34
N ALA A 145 9.48 -40.81 27.95
CA ALA A 145 10.89 -40.98 27.63
C ALA A 145 11.11 -41.53 26.20
N THR A 146 10.25 -42.45 25.74
CA THR A 146 10.31 -42.94 24.36
C THR A 146 9.91 -41.89 23.33
N ILE A 147 8.94 -41.02 23.63
CA ILE A 147 8.57 -39.91 22.75
C ILE A 147 9.71 -38.88 22.66
N MET A 148 10.34 -38.53 23.79
CA MET A 148 11.53 -37.67 23.81
C MET A 148 12.70 -38.29 23.05
N ALA A 149 12.96 -39.59 23.21
CA ALA A 149 14.02 -40.28 22.48
C ALA A 149 13.77 -40.34 20.97
N ILE A 150 12.51 -40.50 20.54
CA ILE A 150 12.12 -40.46 19.12
C ILE A 150 12.31 -39.05 18.53
N ILE A 151 11.99 -37.99 19.29
CA ILE A 151 12.24 -36.59 18.87
C ILE A 151 13.74 -36.31 18.69
N PHE A 152 14.61 -36.95 19.49
CA PHE A 152 16.07 -36.83 19.35
C PHE A 152 16.68 -37.77 18.30
N LEU A 153 15.97 -38.81 17.85
CA LEU A 153 16.42 -39.77 16.83
C LEU A 153 16.01 -39.38 15.40
N PHE A 154 15.05 -38.46 15.23
CA PHE A 154 14.91 -37.76 13.96
C PHE A 154 16.03 -36.72 13.87
N PRO A 155 16.99 -36.84 12.93
CA PRO A 155 17.96 -35.78 12.71
C PRO A 155 17.14 -34.52 12.47
N LYS A 156 17.32 -33.53 13.35
CA LYS A 156 16.83 -32.17 13.14
C LYS A 156 17.23 -31.83 11.73
N GLU A 157 16.27 -31.81 10.81
CA GLU A 157 16.49 -31.36 9.45
C GLU A 157 16.97 -29.94 9.65
N SER A 158 18.29 -29.78 9.59
CA SER A 158 18.92 -28.48 9.56
C SER A 158 18.19 -27.80 8.44
N GLU A 159 17.39 -26.77 8.76
CA GLU A 159 17.25 -25.66 7.85
C GLU A 159 18.69 -25.33 7.47
N LYS A 160 19.08 -25.82 6.30
CA LYS A 160 20.21 -25.26 5.61
C LYS A 160 19.71 -23.85 5.38
N GLU A 161 20.21 -22.91 6.18
CA GLU A 161 20.49 -21.60 5.65
C GLU A 161 21.15 -21.86 4.30
N VAL A 162 20.35 -21.75 3.25
CA VAL A 162 20.87 -21.60 1.91
C VAL A 162 21.51 -20.22 1.96
N LEU A 163 22.73 -20.17 2.48
CA LEU A 163 23.73 -19.22 2.07
C LEU A 163 23.90 -19.46 0.57
N THR A 164 22.97 -18.92 -0.22
CA THR A 164 23.24 -18.53 -1.59
C THR A 164 24.34 -17.50 -1.50
N THR A 165 25.59 -17.94 -1.39
CA THR A 165 26.71 -17.21 -1.95
C THR A 165 26.51 -17.23 -3.46
N SER A 166 25.52 -16.48 -3.94
CA SER A 166 25.45 -16.07 -5.33
C SER A 166 26.76 -15.33 -5.58
N ASN A 167 27.63 -15.92 -6.40
CA ASN A 167 28.88 -15.31 -6.83
C ASN A 167 28.54 -13.93 -7.44
N THR A 168 28.58 -12.88 -6.61
CA THR A 168 28.07 -11.57 -6.99
C THR A 168 29.23 -10.85 -7.65
N GLN A 169 29.24 -10.86 -8.97
CA GLN A 169 30.27 -10.16 -9.74
C GLN A 169 30.03 -8.65 -9.61
N SER A 170 31.01 -7.90 -9.10
CA SER A 170 30.96 -6.44 -9.10
C SER A 170 31.58 -5.89 -10.38
N ILE A 171 30.90 -4.91 -10.99
CA ILE A 171 31.31 -4.30 -12.26
C ILE A 171 31.33 -2.78 -12.10
N GLN A 172 32.39 -2.15 -12.61
CA GLN A 172 32.51 -0.71 -12.66
C GLN A 172 31.79 -0.16 -13.90
N LEU A 173 30.99 0.89 -13.71
CA LEU A 173 30.19 1.48 -14.78
C LEU A 173 30.72 2.84 -15.21
N THR A 174 30.66 3.09 -16.51
CA THR A 174 30.95 4.39 -17.12
C THR A 174 29.63 5.06 -17.52
N PRO A 175 29.32 6.26 -16.98
CA PRO A 175 28.14 7.02 -17.37
C PRO A 175 28.35 7.77 -18.68
N THR A 176 27.37 7.67 -19.58
CA THR A 176 27.27 8.48 -20.80
C THR A 176 25.92 9.19 -20.79
N PRO A 177 25.86 10.53 -20.64
CA PRO A 177 24.62 11.28 -20.78
C PRO A 177 24.02 11.04 -22.17
N LEU A 178 22.75 10.68 -22.21
CA LEU A 178 22.01 10.48 -23.45
C LEU A 178 21.12 11.65 -23.80
N SER A 179 20.63 12.44 -22.85
CA SER A 179 19.80 13.62 -23.15
C SER A 179 20.51 14.91 -22.79
N TRP A 180 20.40 15.90 -23.67
CA TRP A 180 20.87 17.28 -23.49
C TRP A 180 19.72 18.28 -23.37
N TYR A 181 18.46 17.83 -23.40
CA TYR A 181 17.30 18.70 -23.26
C TYR A 181 17.12 19.10 -21.79
N GLN A 182 16.95 20.39 -21.52
CA GLN A 182 16.67 20.85 -20.16
C GLN A 182 15.21 20.57 -19.80
N GLY A 183 14.99 19.90 -18.67
CA GLY A 183 13.66 19.58 -18.17
C GLY A 183 13.64 18.33 -17.29
N GLY A 184 12.43 17.91 -16.92
CA GLY A 184 12.16 16.65 -16.22
C GLY A 184 11.90 15.51 -17.20
N HIS A 185 12.86 14.60 -17.33
CA HIS A 185 12.76 13.32 -18.03
C HIS A 185 12.04 12.29 -17.16
N ASN A 186 10.83 11.93 -17.56
CA ASN A 186 10.00 10.95 -16.85
C ASN A 186 9.47 9.90 -17.85
N ASN A 187 8.88 8.81 -17.34
CA ASN A 187 8.20 7.80 -18.14
C ASN A 187 9.09 7.25 -19.28
N LEU A 188 10.17 6.56 -18.93
CA LEU A 188 11.08 5.95 -19.89
C LEU A 188 10.55 4.58 -20.31
N TYR A 189 10.26 4.39 -21.60
CA TYR A 189 9.84 3.11 -22.15
C TYR A 189 10.71 2.70 -23.32
N LEU A 190 11.42 1.58 -23.12
CA LEU A 190 12.18 0.93 -24.16
C LEU A 190 11.23 0.20 -25.13
N SER A 191 11.49 0.28 -26.43
CA SER A 191 10.79 -0.52 -27.43
C SER A 191 11.04 -2.01 -27.15
N PRO A 192 10.06 -2.90 -27.42
CA PRO A 192 10.22 -4.35 -27.28
C PRO A 192 11.49 -4.94 -27.94
N ASP A 193 11.94 -4.39 -29.07
CA ASP A 193 13.19 -4.78 -29.74
C ASP A 193 14.47 -4.15 -29.15
N GLN A 194 14.32 -3.24 -28.18
CA GLN A 194 15.39 -2.52 -27.49
C GLN A 194 16.22 -1.57 -28.38
N HIS A 195 15.72 -1.18 -29.55
CA HIS A 195 16.41 -0.26 -30.46
C HIS A 195 16.05 1.21 -30.28
N THR A 196 14.89 1.51 -29.68
CA THR A 196 14.41 2.88 -29.49
C THR A 196 13.93 3.08 -28.06
N LEU A 197 14.28 4.21 -27.46
CA LEU A 197 13.72 4.68 -26.20
C LEU A 197 12.69 5.77 -26.49
N ALA A 198 11.45 5.59 -26.03
CA ALA A 198 10.49 6.69 -25.88
C ALA A 198 10.58 7.25 -24.46
N TYR A 199 10.64 8.56 -24.33
CA TYR A 199 10.63 9.23 -23.03
C TYR A 199 9.79 10.50 -23.06
N GLN A 200 9.30 10.90 -21.90
CA GLN A 200 8.54 12.13 -21.73
C GLN A 200 9.47 13.22 -21.19
N LEU A 201 9.44 14.40 -21.80
CA LEU A 201 10.14 15.59 -21.34
C LEU A 201 9.11 16.59 -20.80
N TYR A 202 9.23 16.92 -19.52
CA TYR A 202 8.49 17.99 -18.85
C TYR A 202 9.33 19.26 -18.85
N THR A 203 8.76 20.37 -19.31
CA THR A 203 9.41 21.68 -19.27
C THR A 203 8.46 22.73 -18.68
N GLU A 204 8.95 23.48 -17.71
CA GLU A 204 8.27 24.68 -17.20
C GLU A 204 8.76 25.91 -17.97
N ARG A 205 7.83 26.69 -18.53
CA ARG A 205 8.13 28.01 -19.11
C ARG A 205 7.17 29.02 -18.53
N GLU A 206 7.67 29.94 -17.70
CA GLU A 206 7.03 31.12 -17.05
C GLU A 206 5.54 31.01 -16.64
N GLU A 207 4.61 30.65 -17.53
CA GLU A 207 3.17 30.51 -17.28
C GLU A 207 2.54 29.18 -17.76
N LEU A 208 3.28 28.31 -18.47
CA LEU A 208 2.78 27.04 -19.00
C LEU A 208 3.81 25.92 -18.81
N SER A 209 3.38 24.83 -18.16
CA SER A 209 4.10 23.57 -18.17
C SER A 209 3.68 22.74 -19.38
N THR A 210 4.65 22.21 -20.12
CA THR A 210 4.38 21.32 -21.25
C THR A 210 5.02 19.96 -21.03
N THR A 211 4.32 18.89 -21.43
CA THR A 211 4.90 17.56 -21.56
C THR A 211 4.96 17.16 -23.03
N GLU A 212 6.14 16.82 -23.50
CA GLU A 212 6.42 16.39 -24.87
C GLU A 212 6.92 14.93 -24.88
N ILE A 213 6.78 14.23 -26.02
CA ILE A 213 7.31 12.87 -26.20
C ILE A 213 8.49 12.92 -27.17
N TYR A 214 9.60 12.31 -26.76
CA TYR A 214 10.82 12.18 -27.54
C TYR A 214 11.16 10.72 -27.78
N LEU A 215 11.79 10.47 -28.92
CA LEU A 215 12.39 9.20 -29.29
C LEU A 215 13.90 9.35 -29.34
N PHE A 216 14.60 8.37 -28.80
CA PHE A 216 16.04 8.22 -28.92
C PHE A 216 16.36 6.89 -29.60
N ASP A 217 17.03 6.94 -30.73
CA ASP A 217 17.52 5.77 -31.46
C ASP A 217 18.95 5.43 -31.00
N PHE A 218 19.16 4.22 -30.50
CA PHE A 218 20.47 3.82 -29.96
C PHE A 218 21.53 3.59 -31.04
N ALA A 219 21.13 3.24 -32.26
CA ALA A 219 22.07 2.96 -33.35
C ALA A 219 22.60 4.25 -33.99
N THR A 220 21.71 5.23 -34.23
CA THR A 220 22.08 6.52 -34.81
C THR A 220 22.47 7.56 -33.76
N GLN A 221 22.14 7.33 -32.48
CA GLN A 221 22.27 8.28 -31.37
C GLN A 221 21.54 9.60 -31.61
N THR A 222 20.40 9.56 -32.30
CA THR A 222 19.60 10.75 -32.63
C THR A 222 18.36 10.87 -31.78
N HIS A 223 18.05 12.10 -31.38
CA HIS A 223 16.78 12.45 -30.75
C HIS A 223 15.79 12.97 -31.78
N LYS A 224 14.53 12.56 -31.65
CA LYS A 224 13.41 13.12 -32.41
C LYS A 224 12.25 13.45 -31.47
N ARG A 225 11.83 14.71 -31.47
CA ARG A 225 10.56 15.11 -30.85
C ARG A 225 9.41 14.63 -31.73
N ILE A 226 8.39 14.02 -31.13
CA ILE A 226 7.13 13.73 -31.83
C ILE A 226 6.29 15.00 -31.85
N ASN A 227 5.94 15.47 -33.05
CA ASN A 227 5.06 16.62 -33.22
C ASN A 227 3.61 16.21 -32.91
N LEU A 228 3.18 16.46 -31.67
CA LEU A 228 1.80 16.27 -31.22
C LEU A 228 1.08 17.61 -31.16
N PRO A 229 -0.22 17.67 -31.50
CA PRO A 229 -1.03 18.89 -31.39
C PRO A 229 -1.44 19.20 -29.93
N TYR A 230 -0.83 18.54 -28.94
CA TYR A 230 -1.21 18.58 -27.53
C TYR A 230 0.01 18.97 -26.68
N SER A 231 -0.22 19.77 -25.63
CA SER A 231 0.84 20.25 -24.74
C SER A 231 0.92 19.56 -23.37
N GLU A 232 -0.06 18.72 -23.00
CA GLU A 232 0.03 17.86 -21.83
C GLU A 232 -0.37 16.43 -22.21
N VAL A 233 0.63 15.63 -22.52
CA VAL A 233 0.50 14.20 -22.80
C VAL A 233 1.23 13.38 -21.74
N SER A 234 0.71 12.19 -21.45
CA SER A 234 1.36 11.19 -20.60
C SER A 234 1.71 9.98 -21.44
N LEU A 235 3.01 9.70 -21.60
CA LEU A 235 3.50 8.52 -22.30
C LEU A 235 3.14 7.25 -21.51
N LYS A 236 2.57 6.24 -22.18
CA LYS A 236 2.05 5.03 -21.54
C LYS A 236 2.74 3.72 -21.94
N GLY A 237 3.39 3.65 -23.10
CA GLY A 237 4.15 2.47 -23.50
C GLY A 237 4.11 2.17 -24.99
N TRP A 238 4.36 0.90 -25.34
CA TRP A 238 4.59 0.43 -26.71
C TRP A 238 3.69 -0.75 -27.09
N SER A 239 3.44 -0.92 -28.40
CA SER A 239 2.98 -2.19 -28.94
C SER A 239 4.13 -3.17 -29.15
N ALA A 240 3.86 -4.46 -28.96
CA ALA A 240 4.81 -5.57 -29.06
C ALA A 240 5.46 -5.71 -30.44
N ASP A 241 4.82 -5.18 -31.49
CA ASP A 241 5.33 -5.15 -32.87
C ASP A 241 6.20 -3.92 -33.19
N ASN A 242 6.45 -3.06 -32.20
CA ASN A 242 7.17 -1.79 -32.32
C ASN A 242 6.52 -0.77 -33.29
N GLN A 243 5.24 -0.94 -33.66
CA GLN A 243 4.56 -0.07 -34.63
C GLN A 243 3.74 1.06 -34.01
N LYS A 244 3.44 0.99 -32.70
CA LYS A 244 2.60 1.95 -32.00
C LYS A 244 3.23 2.39 -30.67
N ILE A 245 3.07 3.68 -30.39
CA ILE A 245 3.31 4.26 -29.07
C ILE A 245 1.96 4.69 -28.50
N PHE A 246 1.73 4.40 -27.23
CA PHE A 246 0.51 4.78 -26.52
C PHE A 246 0.76 5.98 -25.61
N PHE A 247 -0.19 6.92 -25.62
CA PHE A 247 -0.20 8.04 -24.70
C PHE A 247 -1.62 8.38 -24.27
N SER A 248 -1.77 9.04 -23.13
CA SER A 248 -3.03 9.59 -22.67
C SER A 248 -2.97 11.11 -22.60
N ILE A 249 -4.14 11.73 -22.69
CA ILE A 249 -4.36 13.16 -22.48
C ILE A 249 -5.38 13.26 -21.36
N PHE A 250 -5.17 14.21 -20.46
CA PHE A 250 -6.14 14.59 -19.46
C PHE A 250 -6.09 16.10 -19.27
N LYS A 251 -6.88 16.83 -20.07
CA LYS A 251 -7.03 18.28 -19.91
C LYS A 251 -8.48 18.64 -19.57
N PRO A 252 -8.73 19.31 -18.43
CA PRO A 252 -9.89 20.17 -18.29
C PRO A 252 -9.74 21.33 -19.27
N VAL A 253 -10.70 21.54 -20.18
CA VAL A 253 -10.66 22.70 -21.09
C VAL A 253 -10.99 23.97 -20.28
N PRO A 254 -10.09 24.97 -20.22
CA PRO A 254 -10.41 26.23 -19.59
C PRO A 254 -11.39 27.00 -20.49
N ASN A 255 -12.52 27.45 -19.93
CA ASN A 255 -13.48 28.40 -20.51
C ASN A 255 -14.29 27.92 -21.74
N SER A 256 -15.11 26.89 -21.59
CA SER A 256 -16.33 26.74 -22.40
C SER A 256 -17.57 26.72 -21.51
N GLU A 257 -18.18 27.89 -21.32
CA GLU A 257 -19.59 27.96 -20.96
C GLU A 257 -20.38 27.29 -22.10
N ALA A 258 -21.11 26.22 -21.75
CA ALA A 258 -21.81 25.26 -22.61
C ALA A 258 -20.98 24.03 -23.03
N THR A 259 -21.31 22.90 -22.38
CA THR A 259 -20.81 21.52 -22.55
C THR A 259 -19.40 21.23 -22.02
N GLN A 260 -19.32 20.29 -21.07
CA GLN A 260 -18.11 19.74 -20.47
C GLN A 260 -17.26 18.96 -21.49
N GLN A 261 -16.68 19.62 -22.49
CA GLN A 261 -15.84 18.93 -23.48
C GLN A 261 -14.43 18.75 -22.92
N THR A 262 -14.26 17.77 -22.03
CA THR A 262 -12.94 17.33 -21.57
C THR A 262 -12.27 16.55 -22.69
N THR A 263 -11.11 16.99 -23.19
CA THR A 263 -10.29 16.13 -24.07
C THR A 263 -9.50 15.18 -23.17
N CYS A 264 -10.06 13.99 -22.94
CA CYS A 264 -9.32 12.92 -22.27
C CYS A 264 -9.62 11.54 -22.88
N GLY A 265 -8.64 10.65 -22.75
CA GLY A 265 -8.65 9.38 -23.43
C GLY A 265 -7.27 8.73 -23.54
N VAL A 266 -7.20 7.72 -24.39
CA VAL A 266 -5.97 7.03 -24.79
C VAL A 266 -5.87 7.10 -26.31
N TRP A 267 -4.67 7.44 -26.79
CA TRP A 267 -4.33 7.55 -28.21
C TRP A 267 -3.16 6.65 -28.56
N SER A 268 -3.06 6.31 -29.84
CA SER A 268 -1.85 5.72 -30.41
C SER A 268 -1.22 6.60 -31.47
N ILE A 269 0.10 6.52 -31.56
CA ILE A 269 0.92 7.14 -32.59
C ILE A 269 1.50 6.02 -33.45
N THR A 270 1.30 6.09 -34.76
CA THR A 270 1.98 5.24 -35.76
C THR A 270 2.76 6.11 -36.72
N ASN A 271 3.69 5.50 -37.47
CA ASN A 271 4.60 6.24 -38.35
C ASN A 271 5.34 7.38 -37.61
N PHE A 272 5.71 7.14 -36.34
CA PHE A 272 6.26 8.15 -35.44
C PHE A 272 7.67 8.65 -35.84
N HIS A 273 8.31 7.99 -36.80
CA HIS A 273 9.54 8.49 -37.44
C HIS A 273 9.28 9.52 -38.54
N SER A 274 8.04 9.68 -39.03
CA SER A 274 7.66 10.73 -39.99
C SER A 274 7.50 12.09 -39.32
N ASP A 275 7.58 13.17 -40.09
CA ASP A 275 7.31 14.53 -39.59
C ASP A 275 5.80 14.78 -39.42
N SER A 276 4.97 13.94 -40.02
CA SER A 276 3.52 13.90 -39.87
C SER A 276 3.09 12.52 -39.34
N PRO A 277 3.28 12.26 -38.02
CA PRO A 277 2.88 11.00 -37.42
C PRO A 277 1.36 10.83 -37.49
N HIS A 278 0.90 9.59 -37.65
CA HIS A 278 -0.52 9.30 -37.65
C HIS A 278 -1.00 9.10 -36.20
N ILE A 279 -1.95 9.92 -35.77
CA ILE A 279 -2.49 9.93 -34.42
C ILE A 279 -3.93 9.46 -34.49
N SER A 280 -4.27 8.42 -33.74
CA SER A 280 -5.62 7.88 -33.68
C SER A 280 -6.07 7.74 -32.24
N GLU A 281 -7.28 8.22 -31.94
CA GLU A 281 -7.93 7.95 -30.66
C GLU A 281 -8.26 6.46 -30.57
N LEU A 282 -7.91 5.85 -29.44
CA LEU A 282 -8.28 4.48 -29.14
C LEU A 282 -9.54 4.46 -28.29
N LEU A 283 -9.55 5.24 -27.21
CA LEU A 283 -10.54 5.13 -26.13
C LEU A 283 -10.80 6.51 -25.51
N SER A 284 -12.07 6.89 -25.41
CA SER A 284 -12.51 8.14 -24.78
C SER A 284 -12.65 8.01 -23.24
N CYS A 285 -12.76 9.14 -22.53
CA CYS A 285 -12.93 9.20 -21.08
C CYS A 285 -14.06 8.29 -20.56
N ASP A 286 -15.20 8.26 -21.25
CA ASP A 286 -16.42 7.56 -20.80
C ASP A 286 -16.20 6.05 -20.67
N LYS A 287 -15.19 5.53 -21.38
CA LYS A 287 -14.83 4.11 -21.41
C LYS A 287 -13.74 3.75 -20.39
N PHE A 288 -13.03 4.74 -19.84
CA PHE A 288 -11.98 4.56 -18.85
C PHE A 288 -12.26 5.37 -17.59
N THR A 289 -12.83 4.70 -16.59
CA THR A 289 -12.95 5.26 -15.24
C THR A 289 -11.55 5.51 -14.66
N ASN A 290 -11.29 6.75 -14.21
CA ASN A 290 -10.04 7.19 -13.58
C ASN A 290 -8.79 7.23 -14.48
N LEU A 291 -8.88 7.80 -15.69
CA LEU A 291 -7.73 8.03 -16.60
C LEU A 291 -6.50 8.73 -15.98
N PRO A 292 -6.62 9.69 -15.04
CA PRO A 292 -5.44 10.26 -14.36
C PRO A 292 -4.57 9.21 -13.65
N ARG A 293 -5.16 8.05 -13.31
CA ARG A 293 -4.51 6.92 -12.63
C ARG A 293 -4.28 5.72 -13.55
N LEU A 294 -4.49 5.89 -14.86
CA LEU A 294 -4.16 4.86 -15.83
C LEU A 294 -2.64 4.66 -15.84
N GLY A 295 -2.20 3.47 -15.44
CA GLY A 295 -0.80 3.09 -15.45
C GLY A 295 -0.31 2.72 -16.85
N ASN A 296 0.66 1.81 -16.93
CA ASN A 296 1.31 1.47 -18.19
C ASN A 296 0.32 0.80 -19.17
N ILE A 297 0.48 1.09 -20.46
CA ILE A 297 -0.28 0.45 -21.54
C ILE A 297 0.68 -0.29 -22.46
N PHE A 298 0.42 -1.56 -22.66
CA PHE A 298 1.10 -2.40 -23.63
C PHE A 298 0.09 -3.05 -24.57
N SER A 299 0.51 -3.36 -25.79
CA SER A 299 -0.33 -4.13 -26.71
C SER A 299 0.44 -5.36 -27.16
N LEU A 300 -0.10 -6.55 -26.90
CA LEU A 300 0.47 -7.82 -27.39
C LEU A 300 -0.06 -8.17 -28.79
N THR A 301 -1.26 -7.69 -29.15
CA THR A 301 -1.85 -7.91 -30.48
C THR A 301 -2.49 -6.63 -30.99
N PRO A 302 -2.60 -6.40 -32.32
CA PRO A 302 -3.04 -5.13 -32.88
C PRO A 302 -4.40 -4.61 -32.37
N ASN A 303 -5.28 -5.51 -31.92
CA ASN A 303 -6.62 -5.21 -31.44
C ASN A 303 -6.78 -5.28 -29.92
N ASN A 304 -5.75 -5.68 -29.17
CA ASN A 304 -5.84 -5.78 -27.73
C ASN A 304 -4.78 -4.93 -27.05
N ILE A 305 -5.20 -4.17 -26.06
CA ILE A 305 -4.31 -3.49 -25.12
C ILE A 305 -4.44 -4.11 -23.75
N ILE A 306 -3.35 -4.14 -23.02
CA ILE A 306 -3.27 -4.53 -21.63
C ILE A 306 -2.89 -3.28 -20.86
N HIS A 307 -3.64 -3.00 -19.81
CA HIS A 307 -3.47 -1.79 -19.02
C HIS A 307 -3.71 -2.07 -17.54
N GLU A 308 -3.11 -1.22 -16.72
CA GLU A 308 -3.35 -1.16 -15.29
C GLU A 308 -4.61 -0.33 -15.03
N LYS A 309 -5.51 -0.85 -14.19
CA LYS A 309 -6.72 -0.15 -13.77
C LYS A 309 -6.81 -0.11 -12.24
N SER A 310 -6.88 1.09 -11.68
CA SER A 310 -7.17 1.30 -10.26
C SER A 310 -8.63 0.99 -9.94
N MET A 311 -8.83 0.03 -9.04
CA MET A 311 -10.14 -0.31 -8.51
C MET A 311 -10.26 0.23 -7.09
N GLN A 312 -11.36 0.93 -6.80
CA GLN A 312 -11.62 1.45 -5.47
C GLN A 312 -12.09 0.34 -4.52
N ASN A 313 -11.61 0.37 -3.28
CA ASN A 313 -12.02 -0.53 -2.20
C ASN A 313 -12.14 0.25 -0.88
N GLU A 314 -12.62 -0.41 0.18
CA GLU A 314 -12.81 0.19 1.52
C GLU A 314 -11.49 0.76 2.10
N ASN A 315 -10.33 0.25 1.66
CA ASN A 315 -9.00 0.65 2.14
C ASN A 315 -8.29 1.67 1.21
N GLY A 316 -8.91 2.09 0.11
CA GLY A 316 -8.33 2.97 -0.91
C GLY A 316 -8.47 2.42 -2.33
N TYR A 317 -7.33 2.21 -3.01
CA TYR A 317 -7.28 1.73 -4.40
C TYR A 317 -6.30 0.57 -4.53
N THR A 318 -6.65 -0.40 -5.36
CA THR A 318 -5.79 -1.51 -5.75
C THR A 318 -5.79 -1.63 -7.27
N ASN A 319 -4.61 -1.68 -7.87
CA ASN A 319 -4.43 -1.81 -9.31
C ASN A 319 -4.52 -3.26 -9.74
N ALA A 320 -5.27 -3.57 -10.80
CA ALA A 320 -5.23 -4.87 -11.44
C ALA A 320 -5.03 -4.71 -12.94
N LEU A 321 -4.61 -5.80 -13.58
CA LEU A 321 -4.36 -5.82 -15.01
C LEU A 321 -5.64 -6.20 -15.76
N PHE A 322 -5.92 -5.48 -16.84
CA PHE A 322 -7.06 -5.71 -17.71
C PHE A 322 -6.61 -5.81 -19.15
N LYS A 323 -7.22 -6.72 -19.91
CA LYS A 323 -7.11 -6.77 -21.36
C LYS A 323 -8.38 -6.15 -21.94
N HIS A 324 -8.19 -5.22 -22.85
CA HIS A 324 -9.25 -4.51 -23.54
C HIS A 324 -9.14 -4.73 -25.04
N ASN A 325 -10.25 -5.13 -25.65
CA ASN A 325 -10.37 -5.34 -27.07
C ASN A 325 -10.87 -4.06 -27.75
N LEU A 326 -10.06 -3.52 -28.64
CA LEU A 326 -10.30 -2.25 -29.34
C LEU A 326 -11.40 -2.34 -30.42
N ARG A 327 -11.82 -3.55 -30.82
CA ARG A 327 -12.86 -3.73 -31.85
C ARG A 327 -14.27 -3.72 -31.29
N ASP A 328 -14.50 -4.51 -30.24
CA ASP A 328 -15.82 -4.67 -29.62
C ASP A 328 -15.95 -3.94 -28.28
N ASN A 329 -14.88 -3.26 -27.85
CA ASN A 329 -14.80 -2.50 -26.61
C ASN A 329 -14.99 -3.35 -25.34
N SER A 330 -14.84 -4.67 -25.46
CA SER A 330 -14.91 -5.58 -24.30
C SER A 330 -13.64 -5.47 -23.45
N SER A 331 -13.81 -5.56 -22.14
CA SER A 331 -12.71 -5.54 -21.17
C SER A 331 -12.84 -6.74 -20.24
N PHE A 332 -11.73 -7.42 -19.98
CA PHE A 332 -11.69 -8.50 -19.00
C PHE A 332 -10.48 -8.34 -18.09
N ARG A 333 -10.67 -8.74 -16.83
CA ARG A 333 -9.63 -8.70 -15.80
C ARG A 333 -8.69 -9.89 -15.97
N ILE A 334 -7.39 -9.62 -15.99
CA ILE A 334 -6.33 -10.62 -16.13
C ILE A 334 -5.86 -11.08 -14.74
N THR A 335 -5.73 -10.16 -13.78
CA THR A 335 -5.18 -10.45 -12.46
C THR A 335 -6.10 -10.07 -11.31
N THR A 336 -6.03 -10.83 -10.21
CA THR A 336 -6.81 -10.60 -8.99
C THR A 336 -5.89 -10.38 -7.78
N PRO A 337 -5.31 -9.18 -7.62
CA PRO A 337 -4.54 -8.82 -6.43
C PRO A 337 -5.41 -8.81 -5.18
N SER A 338 -4.76 -8.92 -4.00
CA SER A 338 -5.45 -8.89 -2.71
C SER A 338 -6.10 -7.53 -2.45
N SER A 339 -7.07 -7.47 -1.53
CA SER A 339 -7.72 -6.21 -1.11
C SER A 339 -6.82 -5.29 -0.27
N ILE A 340 -5.59 -5.74 0.04
CA ILE A 340 -4.63 -5.04 0.88
C ILE A 340 -3.31 -4.89 0.11
N GLY A 341 -2.81 -3.65 -0.01
CA GLY A 341 -1.68 -3.29 -0.90
C GLY A 341 -2.14 -2.57 -2.17
N GLN A 342 -1.17 -2.11 -2.97
CA GLN A 342 -1.46 -1.31 -4.18
C GLN A 342 -1.72 -2.14 -5.43
N GLY A 343 -1.49 -3.45 -5.39
CA GLY A 343 -1.87 -4.37 -6.47
C GLY A 343 -0.80 -4.56 -7.53
N ASP A 344 -1.21 -4.70 -8.79
CA ASP A 344 -0.39 -5.20 -9.89
C ASP A 344 0.01 -4.10 -10.88
N TYR A 345 1.30 -4.07 -11.24
CA TYR A 345 1.93 -3.09 -12.11
C TYR A 345 2.75 -3.77 -13.20
N ILE A 346 2.56 -3.40 -14.46
CA ILE A 346 3.27 -4.00 -15.58
C ILE A 346 4.70 -3.43 -15.61
N VAL A 347 5.70 -4.30 -15.64
CA VAL A 347 7.12 -3.90 -15.68
C VAL A 347 7.80 -4.31 -16.99
N ALA A 348 7.31 -5.35 -17.66
CA ALA A 348 7.81 -5.82 -18.96
C ALA A 348 6.80 -6.73 -19.68
N ILE A 349 7.08 -7.05 -20.93
CA ILE A 349 6.37 -8.06 -21.74
C ILE A 349 7.36 -8.98 -22.44
N THR A 350 6.91 -10.16 -22.82
CA THR A 350 7.60 -11.03 -23.78
C THR A 350 6.76 -11.10 -25.06
N THR A 351 7.36 -11.16 -26.25
CA THR A 351 6.57 -11.29 -27.49
C THR A 351 6.49 -12.74 -28.00
N LYS A 352 7.42 -13.61 -27.58
CA LYS A 352 7.51 -15.02 -28.01
C LYS A 352 7.87 -15.99 -26.86
N PRO A 353 6.90 -16.68 -26.22
CA PRO A 353 5.45 -16.48 -26.34
C PRO A 353 5.02 -15.15 -25.71
N GLN A 354 3.81 -14.70 -26.01
CA GLN A 354 3.27 -13.47 -25.43
C GLN A 354 2.92 -13.66 -23.95
N ARG A 355 3.63 -12.95 -23.07
CA ARG A 355 3.39 -12.95 -21.62
C ARG A 355 3.52 -11.54 -21.08
N ILE A 356 2.83 -11.32 -19.96
CA ILE A 356 2.90 -10.08 -19.18
C ILE A 356 3.77 -10.37 -17.96
N ILE A 357 4.74 -9.50 -17.72
CA ILE A 357 5.56 -9.53 -16.52
C ILE A 357 5.14 -8.35 -15.68
N PHE A 358 4.70 -8.64 -14.45
CA PHE A 358 4.16 -7.64 -13.57
C PHE A 358 4.68 -7.82 -12.15
N GLU A 359 4.83 -6.69 -11.49
CA GLU A 359 5.13 -6.59 -10.08
C GLU A 359 3.82 -6.48 -9.31
N ARG A 360 3.71 -7.22 -8.20
CA ARG A 360 2.62 -7.13 -7.24
C ARG A 360 3.13 -6.50 -5.95
N GLU A 361 2.54 -5.37 -5.58
CA GLU A 361 2.72 -4.74 -4.28
C GLU A 361 1.69 -5.28 -3.29
N THR A 362 2.20 -5.93 -2.26
CA THR A 362 1.43 -6.41 -1.09
C THR A 362 1.85 -5.62 0.14
N THR A 363 1.19 -5.85 1.28
CA THR A 363 1.60 -5.25 2.55
C THR A 363 2.88 -5.83 3.13
N SER A 364 3.20 -7.07 2.76
CA SER A 364 4.42 -7.78 3.16
C SER A 364 5.63 -7.51 2.26
N GLY A 365 5.46 -6.78 1.15
CA GLY A 365 6.54 -6.50 0.19
C GLY A 365 6.11 -6.67 -1.27
N TYR A 366 7.10 -6.88 -2.13
CA TYR A 366 6.94 -6.88 -3.57
C TYR A 366 7.21 -8.27 -4.15
N GLN A 367 6.49 -8.64 -5.20
CA GLN A 367 6.63 -9.94 -5.84
C GLN A 367 6.60 -9.78 -7.36
N LEU A 368 7.46 -10.49 -8.06
CA LEU A 368 7.51 -10.49 -9.51
C LEU A 368 6.81 -11.73 -10.06
N PHE A 369 5.89 -11.52 -11.00
CA PHE A 369 5.10 -12.57 -11.62
C PHE A 369 5.15 -12.49 -13.14
N MET A 370 4.89 -13.63 -13.78
CA MET A 370 4.62 -13.75 -15.20
C MET A 370 3.25 -14.41 -15.40
N ILE A 371 2.46 -13.91 -16.35
CA ILE A 371 1.15 -14.47 -16.68
C ILE A 371 0.87 -14.41 -18.18
N GLY A 372 0.07 -15.35 -18.68
CA GLY A 372 -0.45 -15.30 -20.04
C GLY A 372 -1.42 -14.14 -20.25
N GLU A 373 -1.56 -13.69 -21.50
CA GLU A 373 -2.45 -12.57 -21.85
C GLU A 373 -3.95 -12.77 -21.50
N ASN A 374 -4.36 -14.03 -21.31
CA ASN A 374 -5.74 -14.39 -20.95
C ASN A 374 -5.91 -14.67 -19.44
N GLY A 375 -4.90 -14.35 -18.62
CA GLY A 375 -4.94 -14.56 -17.17
C GLY A 375 -4.61 -16.00 -16.73
N HIS A 376 -4.16 -16.86 -17.64
CA HIS A 376 -3.79 -18.24 -17.33
C HIS A 376 -2.27 -18.37 -17.12
N ASN A 377 -1.85 -19.47 -16.48
CA ASN A 377 -0.44 -19.81 -16.25
C ASN A 377 0.30 -18.71 -15.48
N LEU A 378 -0.26 -18.30 -14.34
CA LEU A 378 0.41 -17.39 -13.42
C LEU A 378 1.59 -18.12 -12.77
N GLU A 379 2.78 -17.53 -12.90
CA GLU A 379 4.04 -18.07 -12.40
C GLU A 379 4.75 -16.98 -11.58
N LYS A 380 5.19 -17.30 -10.37
CA LYS A 380 6.01 -16.40 -9.56
C LYS A 380 7.46 -16.51 -10.02
N ILE A 381 8.10 -15.37 -10.29
CA ILE A 381 9.51 -15.27 -10.70
C ILE A 381 10.40 -15.09 -9.48
N ALA A 382 10.10 -14.11 -8.63
CA ALA A 382 10.93 -13.78 -7.46
C ALA A 382 10.13 -13.01 -6.39
N ASP A 383 10.58 -13.08 -5.14
CA ASP A 383 10.27 -12.06 -4.14
C ASP A 383 11.25 -10.90 -4.30
N LEU A 384 10.73 -9.68 -4.16
CA LEU A 384 11.47 -8.44 -4.35
C LEU A 384 11.55 -7.69 -3.02
N SER A 385 12.72 -7.17 -2.70
CA SER A 385 12.95 -6.35 -1.50
C SER A 385 12.39 -4.93 -1.64
N GLU A 386 12.15 -4.47 -2.86
CA GLU A 386 11.72 -3.11 -3.19
C GLU A 386 11.04 -3.05 -4.55
N ARG A 387 10.43 -1.90 -4.85
CA ARG A 387 9.82 -1.66 -6.16
C ARG A 387 10.86 -1.52 -7.28
N ILE A 388 10.72 -2.33 -8.33
CA ILE A 388 11.68 -2.34 -9.45
C ILE A 388 11.32 -1.36 -10.58
N TRP A 389 10.04 -0.99 -10.71
CA TRP A 389 9.48 -0.07 -11.71
C TRP A 389 9.58 -0.51 -13.18
N SER A 390 10.63 -1.23 -13.55
CA SER A 390 10.86 -1.70 -14.92
C SER A 390 11.69 -2.98 -14.92
N ALA A 391 11.45 -3.80 -15.93
CA ALA A 391 12.29 -4.93 -16.29
C ALA A 391 12.46 -4.93 -17.82
N SER A 392 13.42 -5.70 -18.32
CA SER A 392 13.58 -5.90 -19.76
C SER A 392 13.76 -7.38 -20.09
N PHE A 393 13.14 -7.78 -21.19
CA PHE A 393 13.26 -9.13 -21.71
C PHE A 393 14.08 -9.13 -22.99
N ASN A 394 15.13 -9.94 -23.04
CA ASN A 394 15.94 -10.13 -24.22
C ASN A 394 15.49 -11.39 -24.96
N GLU A 395 14.80 -11.23 -26.09
CA GLU A 395 14.23 -12.36 -26.84
C GLU A 395 15.28 -13.35 -27.37
N LYS A 396 16.48 -12.87 -27.70
CA LYS A 396 17.53 -13.71 -28.29
C LYS A 396 18.11 -14.68 -27.26
N THR A 397 18.20 -14.25 -26.01
CA THR A 397 18.79 -15.04 -24.91
C THR A 397 17.74 -15.71 -24.04
N GLY A 398 16.49 -15.24 -24.05
CA GLY A 398 15.45 -15.71 -23.13
C GLY A 398 15.58 -15.17 -21.71
N ILE A 399 16.44 -14.17 -21.49
CA ILE A 399 16.75 -13.63 -20.17
C ILE A 399 15.87 -12.42 -19.87
N LEU A 400 15.20 -12.46 -18.72
CA LEU A 400 14.55 -11.32 -18.07
C LEU A 400 15.52 -10.67 -17.09
N SER A 401 15.69 -9.35 -17.17
CA SER A 401 16.57 -8.59 -16.27
C SER A 401 15.82 -7.48 -15.55
N TRP A 402 16.11 -7.28 -14.26
CA TRP A 402 15.63 -6.13 -13.49
C TRP A 402 16.73 -5.61 -12.56
N PHE A 403 16.55 -4.40 -12.04
CA PHE A 403 17.51 -3.78 -11.14
C PHE A 403 16.87 -3.43 -9.79
N THR A 404 17.60 -3.72 -8.72
CA THR A 404 17.24 -3.34 -7.34
C THR A 404 18.10 -2.15 -6.92
N ARG A 405 17.48 -1.00 -6.69
CA ARG A 405 18.15 0.29 -6.42
C ARG A 405 18.83 0.33 -5.06
N GLY A 406 18.17 -0.16 -4.01
CA GLY A 406 18.71 -0.21 -2.65
C GLY A 406 19.94 -1.10 -2.56
N ALA A 407 19.85 -2.33 -3.08
CA ALA A 407 20.97 -3.26 -3.10
C ALA A 407 22.03 -2.90 -4.18
N GLN A 408 21.64 -2.15 -5.21
CA GLN A 408 22.42 -1.88 -6.42
C GLN A 408 22.83 -3.17 -7.15
N LEU A 409 21.88 -4.10 -7.27
CA LEU A 409 22.06 -5.38 -7.92
C LEU A 409 21.17 -5.47 -9.16
N MET A 410 21.78 -5.90 -10.26
CA MET A 410 21.07 -6.40 -11.43
C MET A 410 20.82 -7.89 -11.24
N HIS A 411 19.57 -8.29 -11.44
CA HIS A 411 19.11 -9.67 -11.38
C HIS A 411 18.78 -10.14 -12.79
N GLN A 412 19.03 -11.42 -13.05
CA GLN A 412 18.75 -12.05 -14.34
C GLN A 412 18.03 -13.37 -14.10
N PHE A 413 17.00 -13.64 -14.89
CA PHE A 413 16.20 -14.86 -14.80
C PHE A 413 16.08 -15.49 -16.19
N ASP A 414 16.47 -16.76 -16.30
CA ASP A 414 16.24 -17.54 -17.52
C ASP A 414 14.80 -18.04 -17.52
N ILE A 415 13.97 -17.50 -18.42
CA ILE A 415 12.56 -17.87 -18.53
C ILE A 415 12.39 -19.33 -18.98
N LYS A 416 13.32 -19.87 -19.77
CA LYS A 416 13.24 -21.25 -20.26
C LYS A 416 13.70 -22.24 -19.20
N GLY A 417 14.82 -21.96 -18.54
CA GLY A 417 15.35 -22.73 -17.42
C GLY A 417 14.52 -22.62 -16.13
N LYS A 418 13.73 -21.54 -16.01
CA LYS A 418 12.95 -21.18 -14.81
C LYS A 418 13.82 -21.00 -13.56
N GLU A 419 14.98 -20.38 -13.73
CA GLU A 419 15.93 -20.17 -12.64
C GLU A 419 16.46 -18.73 -12.61
N LEU A 420 16.69 -18.25 -11.39
CA LEU A 420 17.39 -17.01 -11.16
C LEU A 420 18.89 -17.25 -11.38
N LEU A 421 19.47 -16.51 -12.31
CA LEU A 421 20.89 -16.50 -12.57
C LEU A 421 21.63 -15.67 -11.51
N GLY A 422 22.97 -15.66 -11.56
CA GLY A 422 23.79 -14.86 -10.66
C GLY A 422 23.46 -13.37 -10.71
N THR A 423 23.61 -12.69 -9.58
CA THR A 423 23.42 -11.24 -9.45
C THR A 423 24.70 -10.50 -9.82
N ILE A 424 24.55 -9.31 -10.40
CA ILE A 424 25.65 -8.42 -10.77
C ILE A 424 25.56 -7.16 -9.91
N SER A 425 26.60 -6.89 -9.11
CA SER A 425 26.70 -5.65 -8.35
C SER A 425 27.13 -4.51 -9.28
N MET A 426 26.31 -3.47 -9.34
CA MET A 426 26.49 -2.33 -10.24
C MET A 426 26.35 -1.01 -9.46
N PRO A 427 27.37 -0.63 -8.67
CA PRO A 427 27.30 0.55 -7.81
C PRO A 427 27.12 1.85 -8.61
N MET A 428 26.15 2.68 -8.21
CA MET A 428 25.88 3.97 -8.86
C MET A 428 25.15 4.96 -7.93
N PRO A 429 25.08 6.26 -8.26
CA PRO A 429 24.24 7.21 -7.53
C PRO A 429 22.75 6.91 -7.60
N LEU A 430 21.94 7.49 -6.72
CA LEU A 430 20.49 7.28 -6.69
C LEU A 430 19.86 7.67 -8.05
N LYS A 431 18.97 6.80 -8.55
CA LYS A 431 18.27 6.96 -9.83
C LYS A 431 16.77 6.83 -9.63
N GLN A 432 15.99 7.49 -10.48
CA GLN A 432 14.53 7.37 -10.47
C GLN A 432 14.12 6.11 -11.24
N TYR A 433 14.34 6.09 -12.55
CA TYR A 433 14.12 4.91 -13.40
C TYR A 433 15.44 4.20 -13.69
N THR A 434 15.44 2.87 -13.74
CA THR A 434 16.59 2.06 -14.15
C THR A 434 16.10 0.88 -14.96
N ILE A 435 16.49 0.82 -16.23
CA ILE A 435 16.09 -0.19 -17.19
C ILE A 435 17.36 -0.95 -17.62
N PRO A 436 17.47 -2.24 -17.30
CA PRO A 436 18.44 -3.12 -17.93
C PRO A 436 18.35 -3.12 -19.45
N ILE A 437 19.43 -2.85 -20.17
CA ILE A 437 19.46 -2.89 -21.65
C ILE A 437 20.60 -3.76 -22.19
N GLY A 438 20.74 -4.94 -21.59
CA GLY A 438 21.81 -5.89 -21.89
C GLY A 438 22.34 -6.55 -20.63
N SER A 439 23.44 -7.30 -20.75
CA SER A 439 24.03 -8.04 -19.63
C SER A 439 24.85 -7.17 -18.65
N LYS A 440 25.31 -5.99 -19.09
CA LYS A 440 26.14 -5.07 -18.29
C LYS A 440 25.83 -3.59 -18.55
N THR A 441 24.62 -3.31 -19.00
CA THR A 441 24.22 -1.96 -19.43
C THR A 441 22.91 -1.58 -18.77
N LEU A 442 22.86 -0.38 -18.19
CA LEU A 442 21.70 0.17 -17.51
C LEU A 442 21.37 1.54 -18.10
N LEU A 443 20.13 1.71 -18.56
CA LEU A 443 19.58 3.00 -18.92
C LEU A 443 18.89 3.60 -17.70
N THR A 444 19.23 4.83 -17.33
CA THR A 444 18.72 5.44 -16.11
C THR A 444 18.23 6.86 -16.32
N SER A 445 17.32 7.32 -15.48
CA SER A 445 17.12 8.76 -15.25
C SER A 445 17.70 9.16 -13.89
N THR A 446 18.36 10.32 -13.82
CA THR A 446 18.85 10.83 -12.54
C THR A 446 17.69 11.15 -11.60
N TYR A 447 17.94 11.05 -10.31
CA TYR A 447 16.94 11.31 -9.29
C TYR A 447 16.52 12.79 -9.32
N PRO A 448 15.23 13.12 -9.55
CA PRO A 448 14.80 14.48 -9.86
C PRO A 448 14.49 15.32 -8.61
N TYR A 449 14.84 14.87 -7.41
CA TYR A 449 14.47 15.58 -6.17
C TYR A 449 15.69 15.94 -5.32
N HIS A 450 15.62 17.12 -4.73
CA HIS A 450 16.44 17.51 -3.59
C HIS A 450 15.66 17.37 -2.31
N HIS A 451 16.25 16.69 -1.33
CA HIS A 451 15.68 16.55 0.01
C HIS A 451 16.26 17.65 0.87
N ASP A 452 15.47 18.69 1.11
CA ASP A 452 15.89 19.85 1.88
C ASP A 452 15.07 19.92 3.18
N SER A 453 15.70 20.40 4.24
CA SER A 453 14.99 20.82 5.45
C SER A 453 15.02 22.33 5.58
N LEU A 454 13.89 22.92 5.99
CA LEU A 454 13.72 24.36 6.13
C LEU A 454 12.87 24.69 7.35
N GLU A 455 13.23 25.79 8.01
CA GLU A 455 12.51 26.35 9.14
C GLU A 455 11.90 27.70 8.74
N TYR A 456 10.65 27.95 9.10
CA TYR A 456 9.98 29.23 8.95
C TYR A 456 9.62 29.80 10.32
N ASN A 457 10.15 30.99 10.63
CA ASN A 457 9.81 31.72 11.84
C ASN A 457 8.58 32.62 11.57
N MET A 458 7.47 32.33 12.24
CA MET A 458 6.19 33.03 12.04
C MET A 458 6.23 34.49 12.53
N THR A 459 7.02 34.80 13.55
CA THR A 459 7.17 36.15 14.10
C THR A 459 7.98 37.05 13.16
N SER A 460 9.15 36.59 12.72
CA SER A 460 10.03 37.37 11.84
C SER A 460 9.66 37.23 10.35
N LYS A 461 8.81 36.26 10.00
CA LYS A 461 8.44 35.88 8.64
C LYS A 461 9.67 35.58 7.76
N ARG A 462 10.61 34.79 8.28
CA ARG A 462 11.88 34.46 7.60
C ARG A 462 12.10 32.96 7.56
N PHE A 463 12.68 32.49 6.47
CA PHE A 463 13.16 31.12 6.32
C PHE A 463 14.62 30.98 6.74
N THR A 464 14.92 29.84 7.35
CA THR A 464 16.27 29.32 7.54
C THR A 464 16.37 28.00 6.77
N HIS A 465 17.35 27.91 5.87
CA HIS A 465 17.58 26.70 5.07
C HIS A 465 18.70 25.87 5.68
N PHE A 466 18.45 24.58 5.85
CA PHE A 466 19.49 23.64 6.29
C PHE A 466 20.19 22.96 5.11
N ALA A 467 19.71 23.14 3.89
CA ALA A 467 20.19 22.45 2.69
C ALA A 467 21.72 22.54 2.47
N ARG A 468 22.35 21.39 2.20
CA ARG A 468 23.76 21.32 1.76
C ARG A 468 23.91 20.64 0.40
N PRO A 469 24.78 21.15 -0.50
CA PRO A 469 25.05 20.50 -1.78
C PRO A 469 25.50 19.04 -1.60
N GLY A 470 24.83 18.12 -2.30
CA GLY A 470 25.16 16.69 -2.30
C GLY A 470 24.75 15.93 -1.03
N VAL A 471 24.03 16.59 -0.13
CA VAL A 471 23.44 16.00 1.08
C VAL A 471 21.93 15.99 0.92
N TYR A 472 21.30 14.92 1.39
CA TYR A 472 19.86 14.77 1.45
C TYR A 472 19.41 14.83 2.91
N GLU A 473 18.77 15.93 3.31
CA GLU A 473 18.21 16.10 4.65
C GLU A 473 16.82 15.47 4.74
N SER A 474 16.77 14.15 4.95
CA SER A 474 15.52 13.39 4.90
C SER A 474 14.57 13.64 6.08
N THR A 475 15.10 13.99 7.25
CA THR A 475 14.28 14.39 8.39
C THR A 475 15.07 15.24 9.37
N THR A 476 14.43 16.25 9.95
CA THR A 476 15.04 17.17 10.92
C THR A 476 14.07 17.40 12.09
N HIS A 477 14.59 17.47 13.32
CA HIS A 477 13.81 17.72 14.55
C HIS A 477 14.54 18.67 15.50
N TYR A 478 13.79 19.40 16.32
CA TYR A 478 14.32 20.34 17.29
C TYR A 478 14.88 19.64 18.53
N ILE A 479 16.14 19.89 18.89
CA ILE A 479 16.75 19.40 20.14
C ILE A 479 17.18 20.55 21.07
N GLY A 480 16.85 21.79 20.70
CA GLY A 480 17.13 23.01 21.44
C GLY A 480 16.72 24.23 20.62
N SER A 481 16.96 25.45 21.13
CA SER A 481 16.51 26.67 20.46
C SER A 481 17.06 26.80 19.03
N ASN A 482 18.37 26.74 18.80
CA ASN A 482 18.96 26.80 17.45
C ASN A 482 19.76 25.53 17.13
N THR A 483 19.24 24.41 17.59
CA THR A 483 19.95 23.13 17.45
C THR A 483 18.96 22.06 17.07
N HIS A 484 19.32 21.32 16.02
CA HIS A 484 18.49 20.30 15.42
C HIS A 484 19.27 19.00 15.32
N ILE A 485 18.53 17.89 15.27
CA ILE A 485 19.04 16.59 14.86
C ILE A 485 18.46 16.27 13.49
N ALA A 486 19.28 15.79 12.58
CA ALA A 486 18.82 15.37 11.26
C ALA A 486 19.40 14.01 10.86
N ALA A 487 18.61 13.23 10.12
CA ALA A 487 19.13 12.12 9.33
C ALA A 487 19.48 12.65 7.94
N VAL A 488 20.73 12.45 7.56
CA VAL A 488 21.24 12.85 6.26
C VAL A 488 21.80 11.68 5.50
N ALA A 489 21.66 11.70 4.19
CA ALA A 489 22.34 10.76 3.31
C ALA A 489 23.14 11.50 2.24
N GLY A 490 24.15 10.85 1.68
CA GLY A 490 24.79 11.34 0.46
C GLY A 490 23.90 11.11 -0.77
N VAL A 491 24.37 11.57 -1.94
CA VAL A 491 23.69 11.44 -3.25
C VAL A 491 23.28 10.00 -3.62
N ASN A 492 23.90 9.00 -3.00
CA ASN A 492 23.57 7.59 -3.24
C ASN A 492 22.40 7.08 -2.37
N ALA A 493 21.97 7.85 -1.37
CA ALA A 493 20.90 7.54 -0.40
C ALA A 493 20.96 6.13 0.24
N LYS A 494 22.16 5.53 0.31
CA LYS A 494 22.38 4.20 0.89
C LYS A 494 22.51 4.23 2.41
N ASP A 495 23.36 5.13 2.90
CA ASP A 495 23.74 5.16 4.31
C ASP A 495 23.27 6.48 4.92
N TYR A 496 22.23 6.38 5.77
CA TYR A 496 21.81 7.49 6.60
C TYR A 496 22.79 7.69 7.76
N LYS A 497 23.03 8.95 8.10
CA LYS A 497 23.87 9.34 9.22
C LYS A 497 23.15 10.39 10.03
N LEU A 498 23.30 10.31 11.35
CA LEU A 498 22.85 11.39 12.23
C LEU A 498 23.85 12.54 12.21
N VAL A 499 23.31 13.75 12.07
CA VAL A 499 24.05 14.99 12.24
C VAL A 499 23.32 15.89 13.23
N LYS A 500 24.11 16.58 14.06
CA LYS A 500 23.64 17.70 14.85
C LYS A 500 23.85 18.97 14.04
N ILE A 501 22.78 19.71 13.79
CA ILE A 501 22.83 21.00 13.09
C ILE A 501 22.78 22.07 14.17
N LYS A 502 23.81 22.92 14.24
CA LYS A 502 23.86 24.05 15.17
C LYS A 502 24.27 25.30 14.41
N ASP A 503 23.40 26.31 14.43
CA ASP A 503 23.61 27.58 13.71
C ASP A 503 23.98 27.34 12.22
N GLY A 504 23.30 26.38 11.57
CA GLY A 504 23.54 25.97 10.17
C GLY A 504 24.76 25.06 9.95
N ASN A 505 25.56 24.78 10.99
CA ASN A 505 26.74 23.93 10.89
C ASN A 505 26.43 22.49 11.26
N TYR A 506 26.90 21.56 10.43
CA TYR A 506 26.67 20.13 10.58
C TYR A 506 27.81 19.49 11.38
N HIS A 507 27.45 18.80 12.44
CA HIS A 507 28.37 18.05 13.29
C HIS A 507 27.95 16.57 13.26
N PRO A 508 28.73 15.70 12.60
CA PRO A 508 28.42 14.27 12.55
C PRO A 508 28.34 13.66 13.95
N ILE A 509 27.36 12.79 14.16
CA ILE A 509 27.19 12.04 15.40
C ILE A 509 27.54 10.59 15.13
N LYS A 510 28.38 10.01 15.99
CA LYS A 510 28.56 8.56 16.04
C LYS A 510 27.77 8.04 17.23
N THR A 511 26.72 7.28 16.95
CA THR A 511 25.92 6.61 17.96
C THR A 511 26.46 5.19 18.18
N ALA A 512 26.28 4.66 19.39
CA ALA A 512 26.31 3.22 19.58
C ALA A 512 25.11 2.59 18.84
N GLU A 513 25.19 1.33 18.42
CA GLU A 513 24.10 0.60 17.75
C GLU A 513 23.66 1.15 16.36
N GLU A 514 24.48 2.00 15.72
CA GLU A 514 24.22 2.53 14.37
C GLU A 514 22.84 3.19 14.24
N VAL A 515 22.44 3.98 15.24
CA VAL A 515 21.20 4.76 15.18
C VAL A 515 21.35 5.87 14.14
N ASP A 516 20.44 5.91 13.16
CA ASP A 516 20.54 6.73 11.96
C ASP A 516 19.25 7.50 11.59
N TRP A 517 18.11 7.17 12.23
CA TRP A 517 16.80 7.72 11.86
C TRP A 517 16.02 8.30 13.06
N PRO A 518 15.96 9.63 13.26
CA PRO A 518 15.17 10.25 14.32
C PRO A 518 13.69 10.35 13.90
N TYR A 519 12.79 10.01 14.81
CA TYR A 519 11.35 10.12 14.61
C TYR A 519 10.76 11.40 15.17
N ASP A 520 11.18 11.78 16.38
CA ASP A 520 10.79 13.02 17.05
C ASP A 520 11.69 13.28 18.26
N SER A 521 11.58 14.48 18.84
CA SER A 521 12.31 14.87 20.03
C SER A 521 11.48 15.72 20.96
N ASP A 522 11.73 15.57 22.26
CA ASP A 522 11.10 16.34 23.30
C ASP A 522 12.16 17.21 24.00
N THR A 523 12.12 18.51 23.73
CA THR A 523 13.08 19.47 24.27
C THR A 523 12.87 19.76 25.75
N GLU A 524 11.71 19.45 26.33
CA GLU A 524 11.47 19.61 27.76
C GLU A 524 12.11 18.46 28.54
N SER A 525 11.98 17.23 28.04
CA SER A 525 12.61 16.06 28.65
C SER A 525 14.04 15.78 28.18
N ASN A 526 14.56 16.55 27.21
CA ASN A 526 15.90 16.40 26.64
C ASN A 526 16.14 14.99 26.05
N THR A 527 15.15 14.48 25.31
CA THR A 527 15.21 13.14 24.72
C THR A 527 14.85 13.14 23.23
N VAL A 528 15.38 12.16 22.50
CA VAL A 528 15.08 11.91 21.09
C VAL A 528 14.67 10.46 20.92
N PHE A 529 13.55 10.22 20.25
CA PHE A 529 13.15 8.87 19.84
C PHE A 529 13.66 8.60 18.43
N ALA A 530 14.43 7.52 18.26
CA ALA A 530 15.13 7.20 17.02
C ALA A 530 15.19 5.69 16.76
N ARG A 531 15.66 5.33 15.57
CA ARG A 531 15.81 3.94 15.10
C ARG A 531 17.15 3.74 14.42
N SER A 532 17.67 2.52 14.51
CA SER A 532 18.71 2.01 13.61
C SER A 532 18.03 1.31 12.44
N LEU A 533 18.15 1.83 11.22
CA LEU A 533 17.60 1.21 10.02
C LEU A 533 18.28 -0.13 9.72
N HIS A 534 19.54 -0.30 10.13
CA HIS A 534 20.29 -1.55 9.99
C HIS A 534 19.72 -2.68 10.87
N SER A 535 19.62 -2.47 12.18
CA SER A 535 19.11 -3.50 13.11
C SER A 535 17.59 -3.55 13.19
N GLY A 536 16.92 -2.47 12.75
CA GLY A 536 15.49 -2.29 12.87
C GLY A 536 15.01 -1.88 14.26
N LYS A 537 15.90 -1.81 15.26
CA LYS A 537 15.62 -1.52 16.67
C LYS A 537 15.40 -0.03 16.96
N TYR A 538 14.65 0.25 18.02
CA TYR A 538 14.30 1.61 18.46
C TYR A 538 15.03 2.00 19.73
N PHE A 539 15.37 3.28 19.85
CA PHE A 539 16.17 3.81 20.94
C PHE A 539 15.67 5.18 21.39
N LEU A 540 15.86 5.46 22.69
CA LEU A 540 15.89 6.82 23.22
C LEU A 540 17.34 7.30 23.29
N LEU A 541 17.58 8.51 22.78
CA LEU A 541 18.85 9.21 22.91
C LEU A 541 18.69 10.39 23.86
N ASN A 542 19.71 10.70 24.65
CA ASN A 542 19.73 11.91 25.48
C ASN A 542 20.17 13.14 24.66
N THR A 543 19.82 14.34 25.10
CA THR A 543 20.38 15.60 24.58
C THR A 543 21.16 16.31 25.70
N PRO A 544 22.25 17.04 25.37
CA PRO A 544 22.77 17.36 24.04
C PRO A 544 23.75 16.35 23.43
N GLU A 545 24.14 15.29 24.15
CA GLU A 545 25.20 14.33 23.76
C GLU A 545 24.76 13.35 22.65
N LEU A 546 23.46 13.08 22.52
CA LEU A 546 22.89 12.16 21.52
C LEU A 546 23.43 10.73 21.67
N SER A 547 23.68 10.32 22.92
CA SER A 547 24.06 8.96 23.29
C SER A 547 22.83 8.11 23.60
N VAL A 548 22.92 6.81 23.33
CA VAL A 548 21.83 5.86 23.59
C VAL A 548 21.60 5.75 25.09
N GLU A 549 20.39 6.13 25.52
CA GLU A 549 19.95 6.01 26.91
C GLU A 549 19.27 4.65 27.15
N LYS A 550 18.38 4.24 26.23
CA LYS A 550 17.57 3.03 26.38
C LYS A 550 17.13 2.44 25.03
N GLU A 551 17.17 1.11 24.90
CA GLU A 551 16.49 0.39 23.81
C GLU A 551 14.98 0.28 24.12
N ILE A 552 14.14 0.59 23.14
CA ILE A 552 12.68 0.58 23.25
C ILE A 552 12.15 -0.65 22.52
N ALA A 553 11.49 -1.53 23.27
CA ALA A 553 10.87 -2.74 22.74
C ALA A 553 9.53 -2.41 22.07
N LEU A 554 9.54 -2.25 20.74
CA LEU A 554 8.35 -2.11 19.90
C LEU A 554 8.35 -3.20 18.82
N ASN A 555 7.31 -4.02 18.80
CA ASN A 555 7.16 -5.14 17.87
C ASN A 555 6.58 -4.74 16.51
N TYR A 556 6.40 -3.44 16.27
CA TYR A 556 5.79 -2.93 15.04
C TYR A 556 6.76 -2.03 14.28
N ARG A 557 6.54 -1.92 12.96
CA ARG A 557 7.21 -0.91 12.14
C ARG A 557 6.56 0.46 12.40
N VAL A 558 7.31 1.38 13.01
CA VAL A 558 6.88 2.76 13.23
C VAL A 558 6.95 3.54 11.91
N LEU A 559 5.82 4.11 11.51
CA LEU A 559 5.71 4.96 10.31
C LEU A 559 5.93 6.44 10.67
N SER A 560 5.35 6.87 11.78
CA SER A 560 5.51 8.21 12.36
C SER A 560 5.41 8.08 13.87
N ALA A 561 6.12 8.91 14.63
CA ALA A 561 5.98 8.97 16.07
C ALA A 561 6.15 10.40 16.58
N ARG A 562 5.64 10.63 17.80
CA ARG A 562 5.70 11.89 18.53
C ARG A 562 6.02 11.61 19.99
N LEU A 563 6.98 12.36 20.53
CA LEU A 563 7.52 12.16 21.87
C LEU A 563 7.10 13.33 22.77
N LYS A 564 6.48 13.02 23.91
CA LYS A 564 6.18 14.01 24.95
C LYS A 564 6.21 13.33 26.31
N ASN A 565 6.93 13.89 27.28
CA ASN A 565 6.90 13.43 28.68
C ASN A 565 7.10 11.92 28.90
N ASN A 566 8.03 11.28 28.17
CA ASN A 566 8.28 9.83 28.22
C ASN A 566 7.17 8.96 27.58
N LEU A 567 6.23 9.56 26.86
CA LEU A 567 5.24 8.86 26.06
C LEU A 567 5.60 8.99 24.58
N ILE A 568 5.66 7.84 23.91
CA ILE A 568 5.81 7.76 22.46
C ILE A 568 4.44 7.44 21.88
N ALA A 569 3.82 8.41 21.21
CA ALA A 569 2.64 8.17 20.39
C ALA A 569 3.10 7.85 18.96
N ALA A 570 2.81 6.65 18.46
CA ALA A 570 3.30 6.15 17.19
C ALA A 570 2.17 5.65 16.30
N ILE A 571 2.20 6.06 15.03
CA ILE A 571 1.48 5.37 13.96
C ILE A 571 2.35 4.21 13.52
N VAL A 572 1.84 3.00 13.66
CA VAL A 572 2.55 1.77 13.31
C VAL A 572 1.82 0.99 12.22
N SER A 573 2.57 0.19 11.48
CA SER A 573 2.01 -0.77 10.52
C SER A 573 1.96 -2.16 11.13
N ASP A 574 0.77 -2.77 11.12
CA ASP A 574 0.59 -4.20 11.35
C ASP A 574 1.00 -4.95 10.08
N GLN A 575 1.98 -5.86 10.17
CA GLN A 575 2.52 -6.55 8.99
C GLN A 575 1.59 -7.65 8.46
N GLU A 576 0.73 -8.22 9.30
CA GLU A 576 -0.18 -9.30 8.90
C GLU A 576 -1.48 -8.75 8.33
N LEU A 577 -2.02 -7.69 8.94
CA LEU A 577 -3.30 -7.10 8.56
C LEU A 577 -3.15 -5.95 7.57
N GLY A 578 -1.94 -5.39 7.42
CA GLY A 578 -1.72 -4.23 6.56
C GLY A 578 -2.44 -2.96 7.03
N GLN A 579 -2.94 -2.97 8.26
CA GLN A 579 -3.65 -1.87 8.87
C GLN A 579 -2.66 -0.96 9.60
N ARG A 580 -2.98 0.33 9.63
CA ARG A 580 -2.26 1.30 10.46
C ARG A 580 -2.99 1.42 11.80
N LYS A 581 -2.23 1.46 12.88
CA LYS A 581 -2.74 1.59 14.25
C LYS A 581 -2.02 2.72 14.97
N VAL A 582 -2.67 3.29 15.98
CA VAL A 582 -2.03 4.23 16.90
C VAL A 582 -1.66 3.48 18.18
N LEU A 583 -0.40 3.58 18.59
CA LEU A 583 0.09 3.05 19.85
C LEU A 583 0.63 4.19 20.70
N VAL A 584 0.38 4.15 22.00
CA VAL A 584 1.00 5.03 22.99
C VAL A 584 1.84 4.19 23.92
N HIS A 585 3.17 4.30 23.81
CA HIS A 585 4.12 3.55 24.61
C HIS A 585 4.71 4.43 25.71
N ASN A 586 4.60 3.97 26.96
CA ASN A 586 5.25 4.60 28.11
C ASN A 586 6.66 4.04 28.28
N THR A 587 7.67 4.88 28.06
CA THR A 587 9.07 4.43 28.04
C THR A 587 9.61 4.08 29.42
N LYS A 588 8.97 4.58 30.51
CA LYS A 588 9.35 4.28 31.89
C LYS A 588 8.71 2.98 32.39
N LEU A 589 7.41 2.83 32.17
CA LEU A 589 6.63 1.66 32.62
C LEU A 589 6.72 0.48 31.65
N SER A 590 7.21 0.71 30.43
CA SER A 590 7.24 -0.27 29.34
C SER A 590 5.87 -0.87 29.02
N THR A 591 4.82 -0.07 29.20
CA THR A 591 3.43 -0.42 28.87
C THR A 591 3.03 0.24 27.55
N THR A 592 2.20 -0.44 26.77
CA THR A 592 1.68 0.08 25.50
C THR A 592 0.16 0.07 25.54
N LEU A 593 -0.43 1.20 25.15
CA LEU A 593 -1.86 1.37 24.93
C LEU A 593 -2.12 1.40 23.41
N GLU A 594 -3.10 0.65 22.94
CA GLU A 594 -3.58 0.73 21.55
C GLU A 594 -4.79 1.64 21.48
N VAL A 595 -4.80 2.53 20.49
CA VAL A 595 -5.90 3.47 20.24
C VAL A 595 -6.49 3.16 18.87
N ASP A 596 -7.79 2.85 18.87
CA ASP A 596 -8.52 2.43 17.66
C ASP A 596 -8.91 3.66 16.83
N ILE A 597 -8.13 3.92 15.78
CA ILE A 597 -8.42 4.94 14.76
C ILE A 597 -8.25 4.26 13.40
N ALA A 598 -9.25 4.40 12.53
CA ALA A 598 -9.19 3.86 11.19
C ALA A 598 -8.16 4.62 10.33
N GLN A 599 -7.16 3.91 9.80
CA GLN A 599 -6.21 4.43 8.81
C GLN A 599 -5.56 5.79 9.18
N PRO A 600 -4.90 5.92 10.35
CA PRO A 600 -4.21 7.15 10.75
C PRO A 600 -3.08 7.51 9.77
N ILE A 601 -2.95 8.81 9.50
CA ILE A 601 -1.94 9.36 8.57
C ILE A 601 -1.00 10.37 9.23
N SER A 602 -1.44 11.11 10.25
CA SER A 602 -0.61 12.05 11.01
C SER A 602 -1.03 12.06 12.48
N ILE A 603 -0.08 12.33 13.39
CA ILE A 603 -0.30 12.34 14.84
C ILE A 603 0.54 13.44 15.48
N ASP A 604 0.03 14.07 16.54
CA ASP A 604 0.78 14.98 17.41
C ASP A 604 0.17 15.11 18.82
N TRP A 605 0.94 15.68 19.74
CA TRP A 605 0.51 15.99 21.10
C TRP A 605 -0.06 17.40 21.16
N LEU A 606 -1.35 17.53 21.45
CA LEU A 606 -1.97 18.83 21.68
C LEU A 606 -1.52 19.43 23.02
N ASN A 607 -1.38 18.57 24.03
CA ASN A 607 -0.86 18.88 25.35
C ASN A 607 -0.31 17.57 25.97
N ASN A 608 -0.03 17.58 27.27
CA ASN A 608 0.60 16.44 27.96
C ASN A 608 -0.24 15.15 27.94
N ASP A 609 -1.57 15.26 27.85
CA ASP A 609 -2.48 14.13 28.01
C ASP A 609 -3.43 13.94 26.81
N THR A 610 -3.43 14.89 25.86
CA THR A 610 -4.31 14.88 24.69
C THR A 610 -3.52 14.68 23.41
N LEU A 611 -3.88 13.63 22.67
CA LEU A 611 -3.39 13.37 21.32
C LEU A 611 -4.35 13.93 20.27
N ILE A 612 -3.79 14.36 19.15
CA ILE A 612 -4.54 14.67 17.93
C ILE A 612 -4.08 13.74 16.81
N VAL A 613 -5.02 13.05 16.19
CA VAL A 613 -4.77 12.07 15.13
C VAL A 613 -5.58 12.44 13.91
N LEU A 614 -4.93 12.59 12.76
CA LEU A 614 -5.58 12.78 11.47
C LEU A 614 -5.68 11.45 10.74
N ASP A 615 -6.88 11.12 10.27
CA ASP A 615 -7.14 9.93 9.46
C ASP A 615 -7.05 10.20 7.94
N LYS A 616 -7.11 9.12 7.15
CA LYS A 616 -7.09 9.16 5.69
C LYS A 616 -8.33 9.83 5.07
N GLN A 617 -9.40 10.01 5.85
CA GLN A 617 -10.60 10.73 5.44
C GLN A 617 -10.47 12.25 5.66
N HIS A 618 -9.36 12.70 6.25
CA HIS A 618 -9.05 14.07 6.66
C HIS A 618 -9.90 14.55 7.84
N THR A 619 -10.18 13.64 8.78
CA THR A 619 -10.81 13.93 10.05
C THR A 619 -9.76 13.97 11.16
N ILE A 620 -9.76 15.04 11.95
CA ILE A 620 -8.94 15.16 13.16
C ILE A 620 -9.74 14.57 14.33
N HIS A 621 -9.15 13.63 15.04
CA HIS A 621 -9.67 13.03 16.26
C HIS A 621 -8.89 13.57 17.45
N PHE A 622 -9.59 14.11 18.44
CA PHE A 622 -9.01 14.55 19.71
C PHE A 622 -9.16 13.42 20.74
N LEU A 623 -8.06 13.00 21.36
CA LEU A 623 -8.02 11.80 22.18
C LEU A 623 -7.39 12.12 23.53
N ASP A 624 -8.21 12.23 24.56
CA ASP A 624 -7.76 12.39 25.95
C ASP A 624 -7.40 11.00 26.53
N LEU A 625 -6.14 10.84 26.91
CA LEU A 625 -5.60 9.60 27.46
C LEU A 625 -6.09 9.28 28.88
N ASN A 626 -6.64 10.26 29.60
CA ASN A 626 -7.22 10.07 30.94
C ASN A 626 -8.67 9.56 30.88
N THR A 627 -9.32 9.57 29.72
CA THR A 627 -10.71 9.11 29.53
C THR A 627 -10.75 7.84 28.66
N GLU A 628 -11.93 7.22 28.47
CA GLU A 628 -12.13 6.06 27.55
C GLU A 628 -11.95 6.42 26.05
N HIS A 629 -11.04 7.33 25.71
CA HIS A 629 -10.61 7.68 24.34
C HIS A 629 -11.70 8.21 23.42
N LYS A 630 -12.77 8.79 23.98
CA LYS A 630 -13.82 9.50 23.21
C LYS A 630 -13.62 11.01 23.33
N GLY A 631 -12.91 11.61 22.38
CA GLY A 631 -13.00 13.05 22.18
C GLY A 631 -13.78 13.40 20.91
N GLU A 632 -13.98 14.70 20.71
CA GLU A 632 -14.65 15.24 19.54
C GLU A 632 -13.82 14.98 18.28
N SER A 633 -14.48 14.92 17.12
CA SER A 633 -13.83 14.77 15.82
C SER A 633 -14.22 15.92 14.90
N LEU A 634 -13.30 16.33 14.03
CA LEU A 634 -13.46 17.47 13.15
C LEU A 634 -13.07 17.12 11.71
N SER A 635 -14.03 17.20 10.78
CA SER A 635 -13.80 16.96 9.35
C SER A 635 -13.21 18.20 8.67
N LEU A 636 -11.99 18.10 8.13
CA LEU A 636 -11.35 19.23 7.43
C LEU A 636 -12.04 19.56 6.11
N LYS A 637 -12.67 18.57 5.48
CA LYS A 637 -13.40 18.72 4.21
C LYS A 637 -14.66 19.56 4.34
N GLU A 638 -15.27 19.57 5.53
CA GLU A 638 -16.43 20.40 5.84
C GLU A 638 -16.04 21.87 6.09
N ILE A 639 -14.79 22.12 6.47
CA ILE A 639 -14.28 23.47 6.78
C ILE A 639 -13.69 24.11 5.52
N ASN A 640 -12.96 23.36 4.71
CA ASN A 640 -12.25 23.90 3.55
C ASN A 640 -12.12 22.87 2.43
N THR A 641 -12.50 23.28 1.22
CA THR A 641 -12.51 22.42 0.02
C THR A 641 -11.13 22.01 -0.48
N GLU A 642 -10.05 22.72 -0.11
CA GLU A 642 -8.67 22.33 -0.46
C GLU A 642 -8.33 20.90 0.02
N PHE A 643 -8.94 20.46 1.12
CA PHE A 643 -8.75 19.12 1.68
C PHE A 643 -9.55 18.03 0.95
N ASN A 644 -10.35 18.37 -0.05
CA ASN A 644 -11.03 17.38 -0.89
C ASN A 644 -10.07 16.72 -1.89
N SER A 645 -9.07 17.47 -2.35
CA SER A 645 -8.10 17.03 -3.36
C SER A 645 -6.70 16.78 -2.83
N ALA A 646 -6.38 17.21 -1.60
CA ALA A 646 -5.07 16.98 -1.00
C ALA A 646 -4.73 15.48 -0.93
N GLU A 647 -3.57 15.08 -1.42
CA GLU A 647 -3.15 13.67 -1.37
C GLU A 647 -2.52 13.31 -0.03
N LYS A 648 -1.79 14.26 0.57
CA LYS A 648 -1.22 14.11 1.90
C LYS A 648 -1.49 15.36 2.72
N VAL A 649 -1.81 15.12 3.98
CA VAL A 649 -2.06 16.17 4.97
C VAL A 649 -1.26 15.81 6.21
N TYR A 650 -0.53 16.79 6.72
CA TYR A 650 0.23 16.67 7.96
C TYR A 650 -0.34 17.64 8.98
N LEU A 651 -0.34 17.21 10.23
CA LEU A 651 -0.72 18.04 11.36
C LEU A 651 0.48 18.18 12.29
N ALA A 652 0.59 19.36 12.91
CA ALA A 652 1.50 19.57 14.04
C ALA A 652 0.88 20.57 15.03
N SER A 653 1.19 20.45 16.31
CA SER A 653 0.66 21.33 17.36
C SER A 653 1.74 21.95 18.23
N SER A 654 1.51 23.19 18.65
CA SER A 654 2.29 23.87 19.68
C SER A 654 1.35 24.60 20.64
N GLU A 655 1.93 25.29 21.63
CA GLU A 655 1.18 26.21 22.51
C GLU A 655 0.36 27.26 21.73
N ASN A 656 0.76 27.57 20.49
CA ASN A 656 0.10 28.55 19.64
C ASN A 656 -1.03 27.98 18.78
N GLY A 657 -1.34 26.68 18.91
CA GLY A 657 -2.48 26.01 18.27
C GLY A 657 -2.08 24.86 17.35
N ILE A 658 -3.04 24.41 16.54
CA ILE A 658 -2.88 23.31 15.59
C ILE A 658 -2.64 23.88 14.20
N PHE A 659 -1.64 23.35 13.51
CA PHE A 659 -1.25 23.73 12.17
C PHE A 659 -1.39 22.54 11.23
N LEU A 660 -1.79 22.82 10.00
CA LEU A 660 -2.00 21.85 8.96
C LEU A 660 -1.22 22.26 7.74
N THR A 661 -0.61 21.29 7.06
CA THR A 661 -0.02 21.52 5.74
C THR A 661 -0.42 20.40 4.79
N ILE A 662 -0.64 20.77 3.54
CA ILE A 662 -0.94 19.85 2.45
C ILE A 662 0.31 19.66 1.59
N ASP A 663 0.31 18.67 0.72
CA ASP A 663 1.48 18.22 -0.03
C ASP A 663 2.10 19.29 -0.93
N ASP A 664 1.31 20.21 -1.47
CA ASP A 664 1.76 21.33 -2.33
C ASP A 664 2.45 22.49 -1.55
N GLY A 665 2.54 22.40 -0.23
CA GLY A 665 3.25 23.36 0.61
C GLY A 665 2.39 24.50 1.17
N LYS A 666 1.06 24.52 0.97
CA LYS A 666 0.20 25.45 1.70
C LYS A 666 0.12 25.08 3.18
N VAL A 667 0.09 26.09 4.05
CA VAL A 667 0.01 25.95 5.51
C VAL A 667 -1.20 26.72 6.05
N PHE A 668 -1.93 26.10 6.95
CA PHE A 668 -3.12 26.65 7.59
C PHE A 668 -3.01 26.53 9.11
N LYS A 669 -3.56 27.50 9.83
CA LYS A 669 -3.77 27.45 11.28
C LYS A 669 -5.23 27.14 11.57
N LEU A 670 -5.48 26.12 12.39
CA LEU A 670 -6.81 25.74 12.82
C LEU A 670 -7.25 26.60 14.01
N LYS A 671 -8.39 27.28 13.85
CA LYS A 671 -9.06 28.05 14.90
C LYS A 671 -10.23 27.23 15.44
N LEU A 672 -10.13 26.86 16.72
CA LEU A 672 -11.17 26.12 17.44
C LEU A 672 -12.12 27.03 18.23
N ASN A 673 -11.78 28.32 18.39
CA ASN A 673 -12.62 29.27 19.13
C ASN A 673 -13.85 29.65 18.31
N GLY A 674 -15.03 29.17 18.70
CA GLY A 674 -16.30 29.40 17.99
C GLY A 674 -16.57 28.32 16.96
N HIS A 675 -17.01 28.69 15.75
CA HIS A 675 -17.12 27.74 14.65
C HIS A 675 -15.72 27.41 14.10
N PRO A 676 -15.34 26.12 14.01
CA PRO A 676 -14.04 25.71 13.49
C PRO A 676 -13.75 26.31 12.11
N SER A 677 -12.59 26.94 11.96
CA SER A 677 -12.17 27.59 10.72
C SER A 677 -10.67 27.48 10.49
N LEU A 678 -10.25 27.62 9.24
CA LEU A 678 -8.85 27.58 8.84
C LEU A 678 -8.37 28.96 8.39
N GLU A 679 -7.30 29.44 9.01
CA GLU A 679 -6.58 30.63 8.60
C GLU A 679 -5.41 30.25 7.70
N PHE A 680 -5.38 30.72 6.47
CA PHE A 680 -4.23 30.55 5.59
C PHE A 680 -3.03 31.33 6.12
N MET A 681 -1.86 30.67 6.19
CA MET A 681 -0.65 31.23 6.79
C MET A 681 0.41 31.56 5.76
N LEU A 682 0.79 30.60 4.93
CA LEU A 682 1.81 30.74 3.89
C LEU A 682 1.72 29.62 2.86
N ASP A 683 2.44 29.80 1.75
CA ASP A 683 2.61 28.82 0.69
C ASP A 683 4.11 28.67 0.39
N ILE A 684 4.69 27.54 0.78
CA ILE A 684 6.14 27.29 0.69
C ILE A 684 6.59 27.25 -0.77
N SER A 685 5.74 26.76 -1.68
CA SER A 685 6.08 26.65 -3.11
C SER A 685 6.36 28.02 -3.73
N LYS A 686 5.59 29.04 -3.33
CA LYS A 686 5.76 30.42 -3.78
C LYS A 686 7.05 31.05 -3.27
N GLU A 687 7.39 30.76 -2.02
CA GLU A 687 8.59 31.30 -1.37
C GLU A 687 9.87 30.67 -1.94
N LEU A 688 9.84 29.36 -2.20
CA LEU A 688 10.97 28.65 -2.84
C LEU A 688 11.03 28.84 -4.35
N LYS A 689 9.98 29.40 -4.98
CA LYS A 689 9.83 29.52 -6.44
C LYS A 689 10.09 28.19 -7.13
N SER A 690 9.57 27.11 -6.56
CA SER A 690 9.78 25.75 -7.04
C SER A 690 8.56 24.90 -6.68
N ASN A 691 8.39 23.79 -7.39
CA ASN A 691 7.45 22.75 -7.00
C ASN A 691 8.03 21.99 -5.80
N VAL A 692 7.27 22.02 -4.69
CA VAL A 692 7.67 21.49 -3.40
C VAL A 692 6.70 20.39 -3.01
N TYR A 693 7.22 19.28 -2.51
CA TYR A 693 6.40 18.25 -1.86
C TYR A 693 6.78 18.13 -0.39
N VAL A 694 5.83 18.42 0.50
CA VAL A 694 6.04 18.26 1.94
C VAL A 694 6.08 16.77 2.30
N SER A 695 7.16 16.35 2.96
CA SER A 695 7.37 14.97 3.41
C SER A 695 7.30 14.82 4.93
N LYS A 696 7.64 15.87 5.67
CA LYS A 696 7.46 15.99 7.12
C LYS A 696 7.14 17.42 7.52
N PHE A 697 6.39 17.55 8.61
CA PHE A 697 6.00 18.81 9.20
C PHE A 697 6.06 18.69 10.73
N ASN A 698 6.68 19.68 11.36
CA ASN A 698 6.78 19.80 12.81
C ASN A 698 6.74 21.28 13.19
N ILE A 699 6.46 21.58 14.46
CA ILE A 699 6.41 22.93 14.99
C ILE A 699 7.02 22.95 16.39
N GLN A 700 7.77 24.01 16.69
CA GLN A 700 8.14 24.33 18.06
C GLN A 700 7.95 25.83 18.29
N ASN A 701 7.12 26.18 19.26
CA ASN A 701 6.70 27.57 19.53
C ASN A 701 6.17 28.23 18.25
N ASP A 702 6.82 29.30 17.80
CA ASP A 702 6.49 30.06 16.59
C ASP A 702 7.28 29.64 15.34
N ARG A 703 7.87 28.44 15.34
CA ARG A 703 8.77 28.00 14.27
C ARG A 703 8.29 26.70 13.65
N LEU A 704 7.94 26.79 12.37
CA LEU A 704 7.52 25.67 11.55
C LEU A 704 8.75 25.02 10.93
N LEU A 705 8.86 23.70 11.00
CA LEU A 705 9.94 22.93 10.43
C LEU A 705 9.39 21.97 9.38
N PHE A 706 10.00 21.98 8.20
CA PHE A 706 9.58 21.16 7.08
C PHE A 706 10.75 20.35 6.56
N SER A 707 10.47 19.12 6.15
CA SER A 707 11.31 18.38 5.21
C SER A 707 10.58 18.31 3.88
N VAL A 708 11.22 18.80 2.83
CA VAL A 708 10.61 18.99 1.52
C VAL A 708 11.41 18.31 0.41
N LEU A 709 10.70 17.91 -0.65
CA LEU A 709 11.27 17.47 -1.90
C LEU A 709 11.11 18.58 -2.93
N ASN A 710 12.21 19.14 -3.39
CA ASN A 710 12.23 20.17 -4.43
C ASN A 710 12.59 19.54 -5.77
N ASN A 711 11.78 19.80 -6.80
CA ASN A 711 12.07 19.30 -8.15
C ASN A 711 13.37 19.91 -8.69
N LYS A 712 14.16 19.07 -9.36
CA LYS A 712 15.25 19.47 -10.25
C LYS A 712 15.11 18.82 -11.61
N TYR A 713 15.68 19.49 -12.60
CA TYR A 713 15.93 18.83 -13.87
C TYR A 713 16.79 17.61 -13.66
N ASN A 714 16.41 16.54 -14.34
CA ASN A 714 17.13 15.29 -14.36
C ASN A 714 17.57 15.01 -15.80
N GLU A 715 18.37 13.97 -15.97
CA GLU A 715 18.99 13.60 -17.23
C GLU A 715 18.82 12.10 -17.45
N ILE A 716 18.87 11.68 -18.71
CA ILE A 716 18.94 10.27 -19.07
C ILE A 716 20.41 9.91 -19.20
N ILE A 717 20.87 8.88 -18.48
CA ILE A 717 22.25 8.40 -18.48
C ILE A 717 22.28 6.92 -18.82
N LEU A 718 23.12 6.57 -19.80
CA LEU A 718 23.50 5.21 -20.13
C LEU A 718 24.73 4.81 -19.33
N TYR A 719 24.60 3.81 -18.47
CA TYR A 719 25.72 3.19 -17.78
C TYR A 719 26.11 1.91 -18.50
N SER A 720 27.39 1.78 -18.84
CA SER A 720 27.93 0.58 -19.49
C SER A 720 29.27 0.17 -18.86
N SER A 721 29.57 -1.12 -18.94
CA SER A 721 30.91 -1.66 -18.66
C SER A 721 31.50 -2.19 -19.94
N SER A 722 32.80 -1.97 -20.14
CA SER A 722 33.59 -2.68 -21.14
C SER A 722 33.71 -4.16 -20.85
#